data_AF-A0A3B9FK97-F1
#
_entry.id   AF-A0A3B9FK97-F1
#
_cell.length_a   1.000
_cell.length_b   1.000
_cell.length_c   1.000
_cell.angle_alpha   90.00
_cell.angle_beta   90.00
_cell.angle_gamma   90.00
#
_symmetry.space_group_name_H-M   'P 1'
#
loop_
_entity.id
_entity.type
_entity.pdbx_description
1 polymer ?
#
loop_
_entity_poly.entity_id
_entity_poly.type
_entity_poly.pdbx_seq_one_letter_code
_entity_poly.pdbx_strand_id
1 'polypeptide(L)'
;MPDPIFRPSKTLLKTAEYTLVFAIAFSSLFVARKASSVPPSGQGQITIEVQTWDQINNSGNDASDPGGSTTLLKGINAAGSSAAALYQGSGPVAKDGDLIELGFFKLDDGTANTSATDLFAGSWTPITTKTTIGHKFDTTDWTDGSNAGEFFFDVTFSRDSLNAYSANANINVQSDSGHEITNDTPSGLGGTGSGNLYALDNATHGAASGAEARLGIRFYDISQTNNTGWNGSNKANAVTTYNTIMNPNWKWDVIANDTGAEMFGIMNLHATNGSVDSNLKFEFDNTDARTANISKIGTGDNQLLNDDFVATIMYHDGSGNLDVSDAGLGSIIVSGFDGSGEVDGANNANIFTIHAAAGNTGADAFTFSGNIFQDGSTSSDLTIVKEGGGEQILTGNVNVADSTNTNTSGGLNIQEGTLKLAPAASKTHKFEYLHGEAGTTLVLDNSNQETVELGFANTTYASYGNANPTHSGAVTLEGSNGNVTIKVVSDTAKTDANYGKEQVISGVISGTESLTKSGLGRLMLSGTNTFDGGATDVVISDGTLVAAHADALGGANTKVVINKGKLEIGNGNNGAVTLHTGTTIEGSASGKSMVGGDGTINALTVGSATAEVDVISPGRGISSSLTSNTSQQQVTLGTGDAQTATGDLTVTNLTFNDGGVYDWEISDFSGSGGDGWDVLKFNTLTFDSSGDFTINVFSVKDSDGSAGGGSNLAVHDVTPGSSGGIKFLDGPNDGSITWGGMTDPGSSGWTQIDSFFTVDDRAFKYHNGNLNGGWSVWYDGGGDFYLRFSAVPEPSTYVMVTGLLLLPGLRLYRRFRKGVKGDGGQS
;
A
#
# COMPACT_ATOMS: atom_id res chain seq x y z
N MET A 1 -45.49 58.06 -82.90
CA MET A 1 -44.21 58.57 -82.36
C MET A 1 -44.42 60.01 -81.93
N PRO A 2 -43.88 60.50 -80.80
CA PRO A 2 -42.83 59.90 -79.97
C PRO A 2 -43.14 59.78 -78.46
N ASP A 3 -42.42 58.89 -77.77
CA ASP A 3 -42.11 58.97 -76.33
C ASP A 3 -41.17 60.16 -76.06
N PRO A 4 -41.11 60.73 -74.83
CA PRO A 4 -40.02 60.30 -73.92
C PRO A 4 -40.27 60.44 -72.40
N ILE A 5 -39.77 59.44 -71.66
CA ILE A 5 -38.76 59.52 -70.57
C ILE A 5 -39.08 60.38 -69.31
N PHE A 6 -39.52 59.66 -68.26
CA PHE A 6 -38.86 59.45 -66.95
C PHE A 6 -38.48 60.61 -65.98
N ARG A 7 -39.09 60.50 -64.78
CA ARG A 7 -38.72 60.94 -63.39
C ARG A 7 -38.85 62.43 -62.98
N PRO A 8 -39.62 62.67 -61.90
CA PRO A 8 -39.01 62.97 -60.58
C PRO A 8 -39.77 62.22 -59.46
N SER A 9 -39.40 62.15 -58.18
CA SER A 9 -38.21 62.48 -57.40
C SER A 9 -38.47 61.90 -56.00
N LYS A 10 -37.39 61.54 -55.32
CA LYS A 10 -37.31 61.05 -53.93
C LYS A 10 -38.17 61.88 -52.96
N THR A 11 -39.38 61.42 -52.63
CA THR A 11 -40.16 61.98 -51.51
C THR A 11 -41.17 60.98 -50.92
N LEU A 12 -40.83 59.68 -50.89
CA LEU A 12 -41.59 58.65 -50.18
C LEU A 12 -40.72 57.80 -49.22
N LEU A 13 -39.53 58.31 -48.87
CA LEU A 13 -38.75 57.83 -47.72
C LEU A 13 -38.80 58.95 -46.66
N LYS A 14 -39.77 58.88 -45.74
CA LYS A 14 -39.68 59.53 -44.42
C LYS A 14 -40.81 59.16 -43.45
N THR A 15 -41.83 58.41 -43.89
CA THR A 15 -42.93 58.00 -43.00
C THR A 15 -42.81 56.56 -42.47
N ALA A 16 -41.88 55.75 -42.99
CA ALA A 16 -41.64 54.38 -42.52
C ALA A 16 -40.58 54.27 -41.40
N GLU A 17 -39.76 55.30 -41.18
CA GLU A 17 -38.71 55.29 -40.16
C GLU A 17 -39.19 55.73 -38.77
N TYR A 18 -40.28 56.50 -38.67
CA TYR A 18 -40.77 56.97 -37.36
C TYR A 18 -41.61 55.93 -36.61
N THR A 19 -42.31 55.03 -37.30
CA THR A 19 -43.09 53.97 -36.64
C THR A 19 -42.19 52.84 -36.12
N LEU A 20 -41.05 52.60 -36.76
CA LEU A 20 -40.08 51.58 -36.32
C LEU A 20 -39.27 52.09 -35.10
N VAL A 21 -38.92 53.37 -35.07
CA VAL A 21 -38.19 53.96 -33.92
C VAL A 21 -39.08 54.15 -32.69
N PHE A 22 -40.39 54.41 -32.86
CA PHE A 22 -41.33 54.48 -31.73
C PHE A 22 -41.70 53.08 -31.16
N ALA A 23 -41.67 52.02 -31.98
CA ALA A 23 -41.89 50.65 -31.51
C ALA A 23 -40.65 50.06 -30.80
N ILE A 24 -39.44 50.41 -31.23
CA ILE A 24 -38.18 49.97 -30.61
C ILE A 24 -37.92 50.68 -29.26
N ALA A 25 -38.41 51.92 -29.09
CA ALA A 25 -38.27 52.67 -27.85
C ALA A 25 -39.28 52.27 -26.74
N PHE A 26 -40.40 51.61 -27.09
CA PHE A 26 -41.38 51.11 -26.11
C PHE A 26 -41.24 49.60 -25.82
N SER A 27 -40.64 48.80 -26.71
CA SER A 27 -40.28 47.41 -26.41
C SER A 27 -39.06 47.28 -25.49
N SER A 28 -38.22 48.31 -25.41
CA SER A 28 -37.10 48.39 -24.45
C SER A 28 -37.49 48.89 -23.05
N LEU A 29 -38.76 49.28 -22.85
CA LEU A 29 -39.28 49.74 -21.56
C LEU A 29 -40.16 48.69 -20.84
N PHE A 30 -40.43 47.57 -21.50
CA PHE A 30 -41.01 46.36 -20.90
C PHE A 30 -40.05 45.18 -21.11
N VAL A 31 -38.78 45.38 -20.74
CA VAL A 31 -38.08 44.25 -20.10
C VAL A 31 -38.75 44.17 -18.74
N ALA A 32 -39.56 43.13 -18.51
CA ALA A 32 -39.84 42.71 -17.16
C ALA A 32 -38.48 42.35 -16.55
N ARG A 33 -37.77 43.35 -16.02
CA ARG A 33 -36.74 43.10 -15.02
C ARG A 33 -37.48 42.26 -13.98
N LYS A 34 -37.01 41.03 -13.76
CA LYS A 34 -37.29 40.21 -12.56
C LYS A 34 -37.43 41.22 -11.44
N ALA A 35 -38.62 41.33 -10.86
CA ALA A 35 -38.85 42.27 -9.78
C ALA A 35 -37.93 41.80 -8.65
N SER A 36 -36.71 42.35 -8.61
CA SER A 36 -35.82 42.28 -7.47
C SER A 36 -36.69 42.66 -6.29
N SER A 37 -36.90 41.71 -5.39
CA SER A 37 -37.43 42.04 -4.09
C SER A 37 -36.47 43.09 -3.54
N VAL A 38 -36.91 44.34 -3.49
CA VAL A 38 -36.11 45.41 -2.88
C VAL A 38 -35.67 44.89 -1.51
N PRO A 39 -34.36 44.77 -1.22
CA PRO A 39 -33.91 44.23 0.05
C PRO A 39 -34.58 44.97 1.20
N PRO A 40 -34.99 44.28 2.29
CA PRO A 40 -35.47 44.95 3.48
C PRO A 40 -34.51 46.07 3.88
N SER A 41 -35.03 47.25 4.20
CA SER A 41 -34.18 48.41 4.53
C SER A 41 -33.23 48.06 5.69
N GLY A 42 -31.91 48.23 5.52
CA GLY A 42 -30.94 47.92 6.57
C GLY A 42 -30.14 46.61 6.38
N GLN A 43 -30.31 45.91 5.24
CA GLN A 43 -29.68 44.61 4.98
C GLN A 43 -28.97 44.58 3.63
N GLY A 44 -27.79 43.95 3.58
CA GLY A 44 -27.16 43.52 2.33
C GLY A 44 -27.56 42.10 1.97
N GLN A 45 -27.65 41.81 0.67
CA GLN A 45 -28.07 40.50 0.16
C GLN A 45 -27.20 40.01 -0.99
N ILE A 46 -27.02 38.70 -1.07
CA ILE A 46 -26.48 37.99 -2.24
C ILE A 46 -27.40 36.83 -2.60
N THR A 47 -27.76 36.73 -3.87
CA THR A 47 -28.54 35.63 -4.42
C THR A 47 -27.64 34.77 -5.32
N ILE A 48 -27.60 33.46 -5.07
CA ILE A 48 -26.84 32.50 -5.84
C ILE A 48 -27.81 31.62 -6.62
N GLU A 49 -27.71 31.66 -7.94
CA GLU A 49 -28.50 30.84 -8.86
C GLU A 49 -27.67 29.61 -9.28
N VAL A 50 -28.21 28.40 -9.10
CA VAL A 50 -27.53 27.13 -9.37
C VAL A 50 -28.36 26.30 -10.35
N GLN A 51 -27.76 25.88 -11.47
CA GLN A 51 -28.51 25.28 -12.58
C GLN A 51 -27.71 24.25 -13.40
N THR A 52 -28.39 23.20 -13.88
CA THR A 52 -27.79 22.20 -14.79
C THR A 52 -27.63 22.71 -16.22
N TRP A 53 -28.43 23.69 -16.64
CA TRP A 53 -28.34 24.35 -17.95
C TRP A 53 -28.69 25.83 -17.82
N ASP A 54 -28.39 26.64 -18.84
CA ASP A 54 -28.54 28.10 -18.84
C ASP A 54 -30.01 28.58 -18.85
N GLN A 55 -30.82 28.10 -17.91
CA GLN A 55 -32.22 28.50 -17.75
C GLN A 55 -32.32 30.01 -17.55
N ILE A 56 -31.42 30.60 -16.77
CA ILE A 56 -31.30 32.05 -16.58
C ILE A 56 -29.86 32.48 -16.89
N ASN A 57 -29.69 33.24 -17.98
CA ASN A 57 -28.39 33.83 -18.31
C ASN A 57 -28.11 35.12 -17.51
N ASN A 58 -26.85 35.58 -17.51
CA ASN A 58 -26.41 36.84 -16.88
C ASN A 58 -27.18 38.11 -17.31
N SER A 59 -28.02 38.02 -18.35
CA SER A 59 -28.90 39.09 -18.83
C SER A 59 -30.35 38.98 -18.33
N GLY A 60 -30.68 37.97 -17.52
CA GLY A 60 -32.00 37.73 -16.95
C GLY A 60 -33.04 37.25 -17.96
N ASN A 61 -32.62 36.68 -19.09
CA ASN A 61 -33.53 36.13 -20.09
C ASN A 61 -33.58 34.61 -19.98
N ASP A 62 -34.79 34.05 -20.00
CA ASP A 62 -35.02 32.61 -20.06
C ASP A 62 -34.47 32.05 -21.38
N ALA A 63 -33.52 31.12 -21.34
CA ALA A 63 -33.22 30.30 -22.52
C ALA A 63 -34.18 29.11 -22.56
N SER A 64 -34.39 28.51 -23.73
CA SER A 64 -35.13 27.25 -23.85
C SER A 64 -34.22 26.07 -23.57
N ASP A 65 -34.71 25.05 -22.84
CA ASP A 65 -33.97 23.81 -22.59
C ASP A 65 -33.47 23.25 -23.94
N PRO A 66 -32.16 22.99 -24.10
CA PRO A 66 -31.64 22.42 -25.33
C PRO A 66 -32.19 21.02 -25.65
N GLY A 67 -32.91 20.37 -24.74
CA GLY A 67 -33.73 19.18 -24.98
C GLY A 67 -32.90 17.96 -25.37
N GLY A 68 -32.50 17.15 -24.38
CA GLY A 68 -31.73 15.93 -24.60
C GLY A 68 -30.22 16.11 -24.78
N SER A 69 -29.71 17.34 -24.56
CA SER A 69 -28.26 17.66 -24.51
C SER A 69 -27.82 18.18 -23.13
N THR A 70 -28.68 18.12 -22.11
CA THR A 70 -28.40 18.49 -20.73
C THR A 70 -27.57 17.40 -20.03
N THR A 71 -26.59 17.82 -19.24
CA THR A 71 -25.87 16.88 -18.37
C THR A 71 -26.75 16.51 -17.18
N LEU A 72 -27.04 15.23 -17.05
CA LEU A 72 -27.88 14.70 -15.97
C LEU A 72 -27.03 14.24 -14.80
N LEU A 73 -27.43 14.64 -13.59
CA LEU A 73 -26.94 14.02 -12.37
C LEU A 73 -27.59 12.65 -12.18
N LYS A 74 -26.80 11.67 -11.75
CA LYS A 74 -27.22 10.27 -11.73
C LYS A 74 -26.90 9.59 -10.41
N GLY A 75 -27.78 8.67 -10.04
CA GLY A 75 -27.57 7.66 -9.00
C GLY A 75 -27.01 6.38 -9.60
N ILE A 76 -26.54 5.48 -8.75
CA ILE A 76 -26.00 4.17 -9.16
C ILE A 76 -26.82 3.04 -8.52
N ASN A 77 -27.08 1.98 -9.28
CA ASN A 77 -27.75 0.81 -8.72
C ASN A 77 -26.86 0.10 -7.68
N ALA A 78 -27.47 -0.67 -6.78
CA ALA A 78 -26.75 -1.41 -5.74
C ALA A 78 -25.67 -2.37 -6.28
N ALA A 79 -25.84 -2.89 -7.50
CA ALA A 79 -24.85 -3.74 -8.14
C ALA A 79 -23.62 -2.97 -8.65
N GLY A 80 -23.69 -1.65 -8.82
CA GLY A 80 -22.61 -0.84 -9.41
C GLY A 80 -22.51 -0.90 -10.93
N SER A 81 -23.49 -1.52 -11.61
CA SER A 81 -23.42 -1.85 -13.05
C SER A 81 -24.13 -0.85 -13.96
N SER A 82 -24.99 0.01 -13.42
CA SER A 82 -25.75 0.98 -14.22
C SER A 82 -26.12 2.21 -13.42
N ALA A 83 -26.03 3.38 -14.07
CA ALA A 83 -26.51 4.63 -13.54
C ALA A 83 -27.91 4.97 -14.08
N ALA A 84 -28.71 5.62 -13.25
CA ALA A 84 -30.00 6.20 -13.62
C ALA A 84 -30.04 7.66 -13.21
N ALA A 85 -30.79 8.49 -13.93
CA ALA A 85 -30.95 9.87 -13.54
C ALA A 85 -31.58 9.97 -12.14
N LEU A 86 -31.10 10.92 -11.33
CA LEU A 86 -31.60 11.10 -9.97
C LEU A 86 -33.11 11.37 -9.95
N TYR A 87 -33.77 10.84 -8.94
CA TYR A 87 -35.21 10.85 -8.78
C TYR A 87 -35.73 12.28 -8.64
N GLN A 88 -36.61 12.65 -9.57
CA GLN A 88 -37.38 13.90 -9.49
C GLN A 88 -38.53 13.75 -8.50
N GLY A 89 -38.74 14.78 -7.69
CA GLY A 89 -39.90 14.83 -6.78
C GLY A 89 -41.25 14.72 -7.50
N SER A 90 -42.23 14.11 -6.84
CA SER A 90 -43.56 13.80 -7.39
C SER A 90 -44.67 14.69 -6.83
N GLY A 91 -44.43 16.00 -6.71
CA GLY A 91 -45.56 16.91 -6.50
C GLY A 91 -45.22 18.32 -6.04
N PRO A 92 -46.27 19.15 -5.89
CA PRO A 92 -46.14 20.57 -5.53
C PRO A 92 -45.66 20.84 -4.09
N VAL A 93 -45.68 19.86 -3.18
CA VAL A 93 -45.55 20.09 -1.72
C VAL A 93 -44.69 19.03 -1.00
N ALA A 94 -44.29 17.96 -1.68
CA ALA A 94 -43.51 16.88 -1.08
C ALA A 94 -42.01 17.09 -1.37
N LYS A 95 -41.16 16.93 -0.35
CA LYS A 95 -39.69 16.89 -0.51
C LYS A 95 -39.27 15.46 -0.85
N ASP A 96 -39.85 14.92 -1.91
CA ASP A 96 -39.76 13.51 -2.26
C ASP A 96 -38.69 13.16 -3.31
N GLY A 97 -38.00 14.16 -3.86
CA GLY A 97 -36.86 14.00 -4.78
C GLY A 97 -35.53 13.64 -4.09
N ASP A 98 -34.52 13.34 -4.90
CA ASP A 98 -33.13 13.21 -4.45
C ASP A 98 -32.55 14.56 -3.97
N LEU A 99 -31.55 14.54 -3.07
CA LEU A 99 -31.07 15.73 -2.36
C LEU A 99 -29.91 16.40 -3.10
N ILE A 100 -29.92 17.73 -3.15
CA ILE A 100 -28.77 18.55 -3.56
C ILE A 100 -28.48 19.60 -2.48
N GLU A 101 -27.20 19.86 -2.23
CA GLU A 101 -26.74 20.83 -1.26
C GLU A 101 -25.79 21.82 -1.92
N LEU A 102 -26.00 23.11 -1.66
CA LEU A 102 -24.99 24.14 -1.84
C LEU A 102 -24.12 24.16 -0.58
N GLY A 103 -22.81 24.34 -0.72
CA GLY A 103 -21.89 24.34 0.40
C GLY A 103 -20.48 24.76 0.03
N PHE A 104 -19.57 24.59 0.98
CA PHE A 104 -18.14 24.85 0.85
C PHE A 104 -17.36 23.83 1.70
N PHE A 105 -16.04 23.77 1.57
CA PHE A 105 -15.21 22.94 2.45
C PHE A 105 -14.62 23.81 3.57
N LYS A 106 -14.70 23.30 4.80
CA LYS A 106 -14.28 24.02 6.02
C LYS A 106 -13.08 23.31 6.63
N LEU A 107 -11.99 24.06 6.81
CA LEU A 107 -10.76 23.59 7.44
C LEU A 107 -10.96 23.35 8.94
N ASP A 108 -10.05 22.63 9.57
CA ASP A 108 -10.05 22.27 11.00
C ASP A 108 -10.07 23.51 11.91
N ASP A 109 -9.40 24.60 11.49
CA ASP A 109 -9.41 25.88 12.21
C ASP A 109 -10.76 26.63 12.12
N GLY A 110 -11.70 26.08 11.36
CA GLY A 110 -13.05 26.59 11.16
C GLY A 110 -13.20 27.62 10.04
N THR A 111 -12.13 27.93 9.29
CA THR A 111 -12.18 28.82 8.13
C THR A 111 -12.67 28.09 6.87
N ALA A 112 -13.20 28.85 5.91
CA ALA A 112 -13.59 28.30 4.61
C ALA A 112 -12.38 28.12 3.70
N ASN A 113 -12.42 27.08 2.86
CA ASN A 113 -11.45 26.88 1.80
C ASN A 113 -11.48 28.04 0.79
N THR A 114 -10.32 28.40 0.24
CA THR A 114 -10.18 29.59 -0.62
C THR A 114 -9.36 29.28 -1.87
N SER A 115 -9.19 30.30 -2.72
CA SER A 115 -8.25 30.27 -3.84
C SER A 115 -6.79 29.91 -3.47
N ALA A 116 -6.40 30.06 -2.20
CA ALA A 116 -5.05 29.74 -1.70
C ALA A 116 -4.89 28.29 -1.22
N THR A 117 -5.99 27.54 -1.10
CA THR A 117 -6.00 26.14 -0.68
C THR A 117 -6.42 25.24 -1.84
N ASP A 118 -6.36 23.92 -1.65
CA ASP A 118 -6.98 22.98 -2.57
C ASP A 118 -8.52 23.12 -2.57
N LEU A 119 -9.15 22.66 -3.65
CA LEU A 119 -10.60 22.79 -3.86
C LEU A 119 -11.38 22.04 -2.78
N PHE A 120 -10.97 20.82 -2.46
CA PHE A 120 -11.68 19.92 -1.55
C PHE A 120 -10.98 19.80 -0.19
N ALA A 121 -10.19 20.82 0.20
CA ALA A 121 -9.53 20.87 1.50
C ALA A 121 -10.52 21.24 2.61
N GLY A 122 -10.61 20.40 3.63
CA GLY A 122 -11.49 20.49 4.78
C GLY A 122 -12.63 19.46 4.75
N SER A 123 -13.64 19.70 5.58
CA SER A 123 -14.88 18.93 5.63
C SER A 123 -16.01 19.66 4.91
N TRP A 124 -16.85 18.91 4.18
CA TRP A 124 -18.02 19.50 3.51
C TRP A 124 -18.97 20.12 4.52
N THR A 125 -19.23 21.41 4.34
CA THR A 125 -20.12 22.20 5.18
C THR A 125 -21.28 22.70 4.32
N PRO A 126 -22.48 22.10 4.45
CA PRO A 126 -23.64 22.53 3.69
C PRO A 126 -24.15 23.88 4.20
N ILE A 127 -24.59 24.71 3.25
CA ILE A 127 -25.35 25.93 3.50
C ILE A 127 -26.83 25.79 3.07
N THR A 128 -27.18 24.72 2.36
CA THR A 128 -28.55 24.21 2.20
C THR A 128 -28.61 22.74 2.56
N THR A 129 -29.74 22.26 3.10
CA THR A 129 -29.93 20.86 3.56
C THR A 129 -31.25 20.21 3.11
N LYS A 130 -32.14 20.96 2.45
CA LYS A 130 -33.51 20.50 2.12
C LYS A 130 -33.87 20.67 0.63
N THR A 131 -32.91 20.97 -0.23
CA THR A 131 -33.13 21.18 -1.66
C THR A 131 -33.21 19.83 -2.40
N THR A 132 -34.28 19.60 -3.15
CA THR A 132 -34.49 18.33 -3.88
C THR A 132 -34.48 18.52 -5.40
N ILE A 133 -34.09 17.48 -6.12
CA ILE A 133 -34.03 17.43 -7.59
C ILE A 133 -35.44 17.40 -8.19
N GLY A 134 -35.65 18.14 -9.30
CA GLY A 134 -36.86 18.05 -10.13
C GLY A 134 -38.10 18.83 -9.66
N HIS A 135 -37.96 19.91 -8.87
CA HIS A 135 -39.11 20.74 -8.50
C HIS A 135 -39.50 21.71 -9.62
N LYS A 136 -40.72 21.56 -10.16
CA LYS A 136 -41.24 22.28 -11.33
C LYS A 136 -41.51 23.77 -11.08
N PHE A 137 -41.08 24.62 -12.02
CA PHE A 137 -41.51 26.01 -12.22
C PHE A 137 -42.98 26.05 -12.72
N ASP A 138 -43.88 26.63 -11.92
CA ASP A 138 -45.26 27.00 -12.28
C ASP A 138 -46.20 25.84 -12.73
N THR A 139 -47.42 25.85 -12.19
CA THR A 139 -48.48 24.90 -12.56
C THR A 139 -49.22 25.30 -13.84
N THR A 140 -49.01 26.51 -14.38
CA THR A 140 -49.96 27.11 -15.34
C THR A 140 -49.54 27.28 -16.80
N ASP A 141 -48.26 27.37 -17.20
CA ASP A 141 -47.98 27.70 -18.62
C ASP A 141 -46.74 27.09 -19.29
N TRP A 142 -45.95 26.22 -18.63
CA TRP A 142 -44.81 25.55 -19.30
C TRP A 142 -44.99 24.03 -19.40
N THR A 143 -45.00 23.52 -20.64
CA THR A 143 -45.17 22.09 -20.99
C THR A 143 -43.89 21.27 -20.94
N ASP A 144 -42.75 21.88 -20.65
CA ASP A 144 -41.49 21.17 -20.40
C ASP A 144 -41.34 20.93 -18.89
N GLY A 145 -41.49 19.68 -18.46
CA GLY A 145 -41.11 19.29 -17.10
C GLY A 145 -39.60 19.17 -17.03
N SER A 146 -38.97 19.61 -15.94
CA SER A 146 -37.57 19.26 -15.68
C SER A 146 -37.42 17.74 -15.75
N ASN A 147 -36.51 17.24 -16.56
CA ASN A 147 -36.27 15.81 -16.67
C ASN A 147 -35.59 15.30 -15.38
N ALA A 148 -35.75 14.01 -15.08
CA ALA A 148 -35.02 13.37 -13.99
C ALA A 148 -33.51 13.65 -14.14
N GLY A 149 -32.84 13.96 -13.03
CA GLY A 149 -31.43 14.35 -13.01
C GLY A 149 -31.13 15.83 -13.36
N GLU A 150 -32.12 16.66 -13.69
CA GLU A 150 -31.98 18.11 -13.88
C GLU A 150 -32.37 18.90 -12.61
N PHE A 151 -31.71 20.04 -12.37
CA PHE A 151 -32.01 20.89 -11.22
C PHE A 151 -31.83 22.39 -11.53
N PHE A 152 -32.60 23.21 -10.82
CA PHE A 152 -32.50 24.67 -10.77
C PHE A 152 -32.96 25.16 -9.39
N PHE A 153 -32.18 26.00 -8.72
CA PHE A 153 -32.62 26.69 -7.50
C PHE A 153 -31.84 27.98 -7.24
N ASP A 154 -32.47 28.93 -6.56
CA ASP A 154 -31.86 30.19 -6.11
C ASP A 154 -31.75 30.19 -4.58
N VAL A 155 -30.66 30.71 -4.03
CA VAL A 155 -30.46 30.86 -2.58
C VAL A 155 -30.11 32.30 -2.27
N THR A 156 -30.91 32.96 -1.42
CA THR A 156 -30.66 34.34 -1.00
C THR A 156 -30.10 34.36 0.43
N PHE A 157 -28.92 34.93 0.57
CA PHE A 157 -28.24 35.15 1.84
C PHE A 157 -28.31 36.61 2.21
N SER A 158 -28.46 36.91 3.50
CA SER A 158 -28.59 38.27 4.00
C SER A 158 -27.75 38.51 5.25
N ARG A 159 -27.24 39.73 5.38
CA ARG A 159 -26.56 40.23 6.56
C ARG A 159 -27.23 41.52 7.01
N ASP A 160 -27.56 41.61 8.29
CA ASP A 160 -28.12 42.82 8.87
C ASP A 160 -27.06 43.77 9.42
N SER A 161 -27.48 44.99 9.77
CA SER A 161 -26.64 46.02 10.40
C SER A 161 -26.00 45.63 11.74
N LEU A 162 -26.44 44.54 12.38
CA LEU A 162 -25.87 43.98 13.61
C LEU A 162 -24.85 42.87 13.35
N ASN A 163 -24.50 42.62 12.08
CA ASN A 163 -23.68 41.50 11.62
C ASN A 163 -24.30 40.14 11.98
N ALA A 164 -25.63 40.07 12.08
CA ALA A 164 -26.33 38.80 12.12
C ALA A 164 -26.52 38.29 10.69
N TYR A 165 -26.07 37.06 10.49
CA TYR A 165 -26.17 36.34 9.23
C TYR A 165 -27.44 35.49 9.22
N SER A 166 -28.16 35.50 8.11
CA SER A 166 -29.29 34.59 7.84
C SER A 166 -29.29 34.18 6.37
N ALA A 167 -29.83 33.00 6.09
CA ALA A 167 -30.02 32.50 4.73
C ALA A 167 -31.48 32.07 4.58
N ASN A 168 -32.10 32.49 3.48
CA ASN A 168 -33.38 31.97 3.02
C ASN A 168 -33.13 31.35 1.65
N ALA A 169 -33.01 30.02 1.61
CA ALA A 169 -32.97 29.30 0.34
C ALA A 169 -34.37 29.24 -0.25
N ASN A 170 -34.69 30.16 -1.17
CA ASN A 170 -35.99 30.19 -1.82
C ASN A 170 -35.92 29.36 -3.11
N ILE A 171 -36.36 28.11 -3.03
CA ILE A 171 -36.48 27.27 -4.22
C ILE A 171 -37.65 27.79 -5.06
N ASN A 172 -37.39 28.12 -6.32
CA ASN A 172 -38.42 28.43 -7.33
C ASN A 172 -39.28 29.67 -7.00
N VAL A 173 -38.64 30.84 -6.88
CA VAL A 173 -39.19 32.11 -6.32
C VAL A 173 -40.31 32.76 -7.15
N GLN A 174 -40.81 32.15 -8.23
CA GLN A 174 -41.91 32.74 -9.00
C GLN A 174 -43.30 32.28 -8.49
N SER A 175 -43.65 32.86 -7.34
CA SER A 175 -45.00 33.27 -6.91
C SER A 175 -46.13 32.25 -6.74
N ASP A 176 -45.90 31.11 -6.08
CA ASP A 176 -46.96 30.55 -5.23
C ASP A 176 -46.40 30.05 -3.89
N SER A 177 -46.85 30.69 -2.80
CA SER A 177 -46.44 30.40 -1.42
C SER A 177 -46.64 28.95 -0.98
N GLY A 178 -47.39 28.16 -1.76
CA GLY A 178 -47.60 26.73 -1.52
C GLY A 178 -46.43 25.82 -1.95
N HIS A 179 -45.46 26.33 -2.73
CA HIS A 179 -44.38 25.52 -3.34
C HIS A 179 -42.96 26.01 -3.01
N GLU A 180 -42.85 27.14 -2.31
CA GLU A 180 -41.60 27.77 -1.90
C GLU A 180 -41.04 27.13 -0.61
N ILE A 181 -39.79 26.66 -0.64
CA ILE A 181 -39.10 26.12 0.55
C ILE A 181 -38.53 27.30 1.36
N THR A 182 -39.39 28.14 1.93
CA THR A 182 -39.02 29.42 2.58
C THR A 182 -38.10 29.35 3.81
N ASN A 183 -37.67 28.17 4.27
CA ASN A 183 -37.01 28.02 5.58
C ASN A 183 -36.00 26.86 5.65
N ASP A 184 -35.24 26.60 4.57
CA ASP A 184 -34.06 25.76 4.71
C ASP A 184 -32.96 26.51 5.47
N THR A 185 -32.92 26.27 6.78
CA THR A 185 -31.93 26.83 7.69
C THR A 185 -31.16 25.70 8.38
N PRO A 186 -30.11 25.15 7.74
CA PRO A 186 -29.15 24.28 8.41
C PRO A 186 -28.72 24.84 9.78
N SER A 187 -28.55 23.94 10.74
CA SER A 187 -28.02 24.28 12.06
C SER A 187 -26.66 24.95 11.93
N GLY A 188 -26.48 26.11 12.56
CA GLY A 188 -25.20 26.82 12.56
C GLY A 188 -24.95 27.71 11.32
N LEU A 189 -25.92 27.90 10.43
CA LEU A 189 -25.80 28.85 9.32
C LEU A 189 -25.57 30.30 9.76
N GLY A 190 -26.33 30.76 10.76
CA GLY A 190 -26.46 32.17 11.12
C GLY A 190 -25.98 32.51 12.54
N GLY A 191 -26.09 33.78 12.90
CA GLY A 191 -25.64 34.32 14.19
C GLY A 191 -24.50 35.32 14.06
N THR A 192 -24.02 35.84 15.20
CA THR A 192 -22.95 36.85 15.24
C THR A 192 -21.60 36.17 15.43
N GLY A 193 -20.74 36.19 14.40
CA GLY A 193 -19.30 35.89 14.54
C GLY A 193 -18.89 34.41 14.69
N SER A 194 -19.78 33.45 14.46
CA SER A 194 -19.45 32.01 14.63
C SER A 194 -20.23 31.03 13.75
N GLY A 195 -21.09 31.49 12.84
CA GLY A 195 -21.86 30.62 11.93
C GLY A 195 -21.07 30.20 10.68
N ASN A 196 -21.56 29.19 9.96
CA ASN A 196 -20.96 28.75 8.69
C ASN A 196 -20.98 29.86 7.64
N LEU A 197 -22.05 30.66 7.58
CA LEU A 197 -22.11 31.82 6.68
C LEU A 197 -21.12 32.92 7.10
N TYR A 198 -20.87 33.08 8.41
CA TYR A 198 -19.83 33.98 8.89
C TYR A 198 -18.44 33.49 8.50
N ALA A 199 -18.14 32.18 8.65
CA ALA A 199 -16.85 31.63 8.25
C ALA A 199 -16.58 31.82 6.75
N LEU A 200 -17.59 31.55 5.92
CA LEU A 200 -17.55 31.75 4.47
C LEU A 200 -17.36 33.23 4.09
N ASP A 201 -18.21 34.12 4.63
CA ASP A 201 -18.13 35.56 4.33
C ASP A 201 -16.82 36.16 4.84
N ASN A 202 -16.42 35.85 6.06
CA ASN A 202 -15.20 36.37 6.69
C ASN A 202 -13.92 35.92 5.98
N ALA A 203 -13.89 34.69 5.43
CA ALA A 203 -12.76 34.20 4.65
C ALA A 203 -12.48 35.10 3.43
N THR A 204 -13.53 35.64 2.78
CA THR A 204 -13.39 36.64 1.71
C THR A 204 -13.23 38.07 2.25
N HIS A 205 -14.00 38.45 3.29
CA HIS A 205 -14.06 39.83 3.85
C HIS A 205 -12.77 40.27 4.55
N GLY A 206 -12.04 39.34 5.17
CA GLY A 206 -10.88 39.59 6.03
C GLY A 206 -9.52 39.18 5.46
N ALA A 207 -9.47 38.64 4.23
CA ALA A 207 -8.23 38.16 3.64
C ALA A 207 -7.27 39.32 3.36
N ALA A 208 -6.10 39.33 4.02
CA ALA A 208 -5.01 40.27 3.75
C ALA A 208 -4.42 40.15 2.33
N SER A 209 -4.88 39.19 1.51
CA SER A 209 -4.33 38.86 0.20
C SER A 209 -5.37 38.32 -0.79
N GLY A 210 -6.49 39.02 -1.04
CA GLY A 210 -7.36 38.74 -2.19
C GLY A 210 -7.82 37.28 -2.37
N ALA A 211 -7.86 36.50 -1.29
CA ALA A 211 -8.25 35.09 -1.33
C ALA A 211 -9.78 35.01 -1.31
N GLU A 212 -10.34 34.37 -2.33
CA GLU A 212 -11.79 34.25 -2.47
C GLU A 212 -12.21 32.86 -1.97
N ALA A 213 -13.18 32.81 -1.04
CA ALA A 213 -13.74 31.56 -0.59
C ALA A 213 -14.48 30.85 -1.73
N ARG A 214 -14.45 29.52 -1.73
CA ARG A 214 -14.97 28.71 -2.85
C ARG A 214 -16.31 28.06 -2.49
N LEU A 215 -17.14 27.90 -3.51
CA LEU A 215 -18.45 27.25 -3.41
C LEU A 215 -18.48 25.95 -4.21
N GLY A 216 -19.36 25.05 -3.82
CA GLY A 216 -19.61 23.80 -4.52
C GLY A 216 -21.05 23.33 -4.36
N ILE A 217 -21.37 22.28 -5.09
CA ILE A 217 -22.62 21.54 -4.92
C ILE A 217 -22.33 20.08 -4.61
N ARG A 218 -23.13 19.47 -3.75
CA ARG A 218 -23.12 18.04 -3.50
C ARG A 218 -24.49 17.47 -3.79
N PHE A 219 -24.54 16.44 -4.62
CA PHE A 219 -25.78 15.77 -4.98
C PHE A 219 -25.77 14.35 -4.42
N TYR A 220 -26.92 13.90 -3.94
CA TYR A 220 -27.08 12.64 -3.25
C TYR A 220 -28.15 11.79 -3.93
N ASP A 221 -27.85 10.52 -4.15
CA ASP A 221 -28.85 9.47 -4.44
C ASP A 221 -29.36 8.94 -3.10
N ILE A 222 -30.61 9.22 -2.75
CA ILE A 222 -31.20 8.82 -1.47
C ILE A 222 -32.33 7.82 -1.69
N SER A 223 -32.53 6.92 -0.72
CA SER A 223 -33.66 5.99 -0.82
C SER A 223 -35.00 6.71 -0.74
N GLN A 224 -35.88 6.37 -1.69
CA GLN A 224 -37.23 6.92 -1.77
C GLN A 224 -38.29 6.08 -1.04
N THR A 225 -37.89 4.96 -0.44
CA THR A 225 -38.84 3.96 0.12
C THR A 225 -39.64 4.42 1.34
N ASN A 226 -39.27 5.53 2.00
CA ASN A 226 -39.96 6.04 3.19
C ASN A 226 -40.25 7.55 3.17
N ASN A 227 -40.21 8.19 2.00
CA ASN A 227 -40.29 9.64 1.88
C ASN A 227 -41.74 10.16 2.03
N THR A 228 -42.26 10.11 3.26
CA THR A 228 -43.64 10.51 3.59
C THR A 228 -43.64 11.73 4.52
N GLY A 229 -43.38 12.94 4.00
CA GLY A 229 -43.65 14.19 4.73
C GLY A 229 -42.74 15.39 4.39
N TRP A 230 -43.04 16.54 5.03
CA TRP A 230 -42.34 17.83 4.86
C TRP A 230 -40.86 17.82 5.33
N ASN A 231 -40.45 16.76 6.03
CA ASN A 231 -39.10 16.64 6.61
C ASN A 231 -38.05 16.05 5.65
N GLY A 232 -38.41 15.63 4.43
CA GLY A 232 -37.49 15.08 3.43
C GLY A 232 -36.85 13.74 3.83
N SER A 233 -36.35 12.98 2.85
CA SER A 233 -35.53 11.80 3.10
C SER A 233 -34.17 12.21 3.68
N ASN A 234 -33.76 11.56 4.77
CA ASN A 234 -32.48 11.81 5.42
C ASN A 234 -31.37 10.98 4.76
N LYS A 235 -30.17 11.57 4.64
CA LYS A 235 -28.94 10.84 4.33
C LYS A 235 -28.79 9.70 5.34
N ALA A 236 -28.48 8.51 4.86
CA ALA A 236 -28.34 7.33 5.71
C ALA A 236 -27.13 6.52 5.28
N ASN A 237 -26.37 6.03 6.27
CA ASN A 237 -25.28 5.08 6.03
C ASN A 237 -25.81 3.86 5.28
N ALA A 238 -24.97 3.26 4.46
CA ALA A 238 -25.28 2.04 3.70
C ALA A 238 -26.45 2.18 2.70
N VAL A 239 -26.91 3.40 2.42
CA VAL A 239 -28.04 3.63 1.51
C VAL A 239 -27.77 4.82 0.60
N THR A 240 -27.28 5.92 1.17
CA THR A 240 -27.07 7.16 0.43
C THR A 240 -25.69 7.15 -0.24
N THR A 241 -25.65 7.47 -1.53
CA THR A 241 -24.40 7.82 -2.23
C THR A 241 -24.42 9.27 -2.66
N TYR A 242 -23.25 9.85 -2.92
CA TYR A 242 -23.12 11.23 -3.37
C TYR A 242 -21.90 11.42 -4.28
N ASN A 243 -21.83 12.60 -4.91
CA ASN A 243 -20.58 13.18 -5.37
C ASN A 243 -20.65 14.70 -5.21
N THR A 244 -19.51 15.37 -5.19
CA THR A 244 -19.40 16.82 -5.02
C THR A 244 -18.73 17.44 -6.22
N ILE A 245 -19.31 18.52 -6.72
CA ILE A 245 -18.80 19.30 -7.84
C ILE A 245 -18.33 20.64 -7.31
N MET A 246 -17.12 21.03 -7.68
CA MET A 246 -16.60 22.38 -7.48
C MET A 246 -16.09 22.95 -8.80
N ASN A 247 -15.99 24.28 -8.84
CA ASN A 247 -15.38 24.99 -9.95
C ASN A 247 -14.52 26.11 -9.35
N PRO A 248 -13.26 26.28 -9.77
CA PRO A 248 -12.42 27.38 -9.31
C PRO A 248 -13.03 28.78 -9.51
N ASN A 249 -13.99 28.92 -10.43
CA ASN A 249 -14.71 30.15 -10.70
C ASN A 249 -15.95 30.37 -9.81
N TRP A 250 -16.43 29.34 -9.10
CA TRP A 250 -17.53 29.48 -8.16
C TRP A 250 -17.00 30.01 -6.84
N LYS A 251 -17.08 31.33 -6.69
CA LYS A 251 -16.47 32.08 -5.60
C LYS A 251 -17.54 32.81 -4.80
N TRP A 252 -17.31 32.93 -3.50
CA TRP A 252 -18.16 33.69 -2.61
C TRP A 252 -17.83 35.17 -2.68
N ASP A 253 -18.83 35.98 -3.04
CA ASP A 253 -18.76 37.43 -2.95
C ASP A 253 -19.23 37.91 -1.57
N VAL A 254 -18.52 38.90 -1.05
CA VAL A 254 -18.78 39.52 0.25
C VAL A 254 -20.20 40.11 0.34
N ILE A 255 -20.93 39.79 1.42
CA ILE A 255 -22.21 40.45 1.72
C ILE A 255 -21.93 41.85 2.30
N ALA A 256 -22.36 42.88 1.58
CA ALA A 256 -22.20 44.27 2.01
C ALA A 256 -23.01 44.59 3.29
N ASN A 257 -22.50 45.51 4.12
CA ASN A 257 -23.03 45.70 5.48
C ASN A 257 -24.39 46.41 5.56
N ASP A 258 -24.78 47.23 4.57
CA ASP A 258 -26.07 47.96 4.56
C ASP A 258 -26.22 48.84 3.30
N THR A 259 -26.26 48.24 2.10
CA THR A 259 -26.39 49.02 0.85
C THR A 259 -27.80 49.00 0.27
N GLY A 260 -28.70 48.13 0.76
CA GLY A 260 -29.98 47.85 0.12
C GLY A 260 -29.83 47.35 -1.33
N ALA A 261 -28.64 46.89 -1.71
CA ALA A 261 -28.32 46.36 -3.04
C ALA A 261 -28.20 44.83 -2.95
N GLU A 262 -28.77 44.16 -3.94
CA GLU A 262 -28.69 42.71 -4.12
C GLU A 262 -27.54 42.39 -5.09
N MET A 263 -26.63 41.51 -4.69
CA MET A 263 -25.58 40.94 -5.55
C MET A 263 -26.03 39.58 -6.11
N PHE A 264 -25.53 39.22 -7.28
CA PHE A 264 -25.88 37.96 -7.96
C PHE A 264 -24.63 37.15 -8.27
N GLY A 265 -24.65 35.87 -7.88
CA GLY A 265 -23.68 34.85 -8.30
C GLY A 265 -24.38 33.76 -9.11
N ILE A 266 -23.72 33.25 -10.15
CA ILE A 266 -24.24 32.15 -10.98
C ILE A 266 -23.29 30.96 -10.94
N MET A 267 -23.83 29.79 -10.63
CA MET A 267 -23.13 28.50 -10.69
C MET A 267 -23.80 27.62 -11.76
N ASN A 268 -23.12 27.45 -12.89
CA ASN A 268 -23.60 26.66 -14.03
C ASN A 268 -22.65 25.49 -14.32
N LEU A 269 -23.21 24.31 -14.60
CA LEU A 269 -22.45 23.13 -15.03
C LEU A 269 -21.97 23.25 -16.50
N HIS A 270 -22.59 24.13 -17.27
CA HIS A 270 -22.25 24.40 -18.66
C HIS A 270 -21.58 25.77 -18.82
N ALA A 271 -20.65 25.82 -19.76
CA ALA A 271 -20.08 27.07 -20.25
C ALA A 271 -21.08 27.79 -21.17
N THR A 272 -20.81 29.05 -21.49
CA THR A 272 -21.70 29.90 -22.31
C THR A 272 -21.95 29.39 -23.73
N ASN A 273 -21.15 28.43 -24.20
CA ASN A 273 -21.30 27.77 -25.50
C ASN A 273 -22.19 26.50 -25.44
N GLY A 274 -22.74 26.17 -24.26
CA GLY A 274 -23.57 24.99 -24.02
C GLY A 274 -22.82 23.68 -23.80
N SER A 275 -21.47 23.66 -23.84
CA SER A 275 -20.70 22.48 -23.45
C SER A 275 -20.59 22.39 -21.93
N VAL A 276 -20.36 21.19 -21.38
CA VAL A 276 -19.92 21.03 -19.99
C VAL A 276 -18.71 21.94 -19.73
N ASP A 277 -18.74 22.68 -18.62
CA ASP A 277 -17.63 23.55 -18.24
C ASP A 277 -16.41 22.67 -17.92
N SER A 278 -15.31 22.89 -18.66
CA SER A 278 -14.07 22.15 -18.48
C SER A 278 -13.37 22.44 -17.15
N ASN A 279 -13.80 23.47 -16.41
CA ASN A 279 -13.26 23.81 -15.09
C ASN A 279 -13.95 23.08 -13.95
N LEU A 280 -15.00 22.30 -14.22
CA LEU A 280 -15.61 21.45 -13.20
C LEU A 280 -14.58 20.45 -12.67
N LYS A 281 -14.60 20.27 -11.36
CA LYS A 281 -13.81 19.29 -10.62
C LYS A 281 -14.74 18.51 -9.72
N PHE A 282 -14.42 17.24 -9.57
CA PHE A 282 -15.20 16.31 -8.76
C PHE A 282 -14.38 15.91 -7.54
N GLU A 283 -15.04 15.72 -6.40
CA GLU A 283 -14.38 15.20 -5.20
C GLU A 283 -13.84 13.80 -5.49
N PHE A 284 -14.64 12.95 -6.14
CA PHE A 284 -14.17 11.69 -6.71
C PHE A 284 -14.41 11.68 -8.23
N ASP A 285 -13.31 11.57 -8.99
CA ASP A 285 -13.35 11.50 -10.45
C ASP A 285 -13.53 10.04 -10.88
N ASN A 286 -14.76 9.70 -11.29
CA ASN A 286 -15.13 8.34 -11.65
C ASN A 286 -14.40 7.88 -12.92
N THR A 287 -14.15 8.78 -13.85
CA THR A 287 -13.54 8.51 -15.15
C THR A 287 -12.05 8.18 -15.00
N ASP A 288 -11.33 8.94 -14.18
CA ASP A 288 -9.93 8.68 -13.87
C ASP A 288 -9.79 7.38 -13.05
N ALA A 289 -10.60 7.21 -12.00
CA ALA A 289 -10.60 5.99 -11.19
C ALA A 289 -10.98 4.73 -12.00
N ARG A 290 -11.92 4.86 -12.95
CA ARG A 290 -12.25 3.78 -13.90
C ARG A 290 -11.04 3.40 -14.75
N THR A 291 -10.28 4.37 -15.24
CA THR A 291 -9.11 4.13 -16.09
C THR A 291 -8.02 3.38 -15.31
N ALA A 292 -7.81 3.75 -14.05
CA ALA A 292 -6.94 3.01 -13.14
C ALA A 292 -7.49 1.59 -12.85
N ASN A 293 -8.81 1.44 -12.75
CA ASN A 293 -9.53 0.18 -12.49
C ASN A 293 -9.11 -0.48 -11.16
N ILE A 294 -8.78 0.34 -10.18
CA ILE A 294 -8.29 -0.10 -8.86
C ILE A 294 -9.41 -0.08 -7.83
N SER A 295 -10.23 0.98 -7.85
CA SER A 295 -11.48 1.07 -7.09
C SER A 295 -12.62 0.32 -7.80
N LYS A 296 -13.57 -0.17 -7.01
CA LYS A 296 -14.76 -0.92 -7.47
C LYS A 296 -16.00 -0.48 -6.72
N ILE A 297 -17.17 -0.83 -7.24
CA ILE A 297 -18.43 -0.40 -6.64
C ILE A 297 -19.54 -1.47 -6.74
N GLY A 298 -20.35 -1.53 -5.68
CA GLY A 298 -21.56 -2.32 -5.55
C GLY A 298 -21.32 -3.81 -5.27
N THR A 299 -22.42 -4.53 -5.06
CA THR A 299 -22.45 -5.97 -4.76
C THR A 299 -21.98 -6.86 -5.92
N GLY A 300 -21.74 -6.28 -7.10
CA GLY A 300 -21.21 -6.99 -8.25
C GLY A 300 -19.70 -6.80 -8.45
N ASP A 301 -19.03 -6.08 -7.54
CA ASP A 301 -17.62 -5.69 -7.65
C ASP A 301 -17.28 -5.09 -9.02
N ASN A 302 -18.14 -4.18 -9.49
CA ASN A 302 -18.05 -3.66 -10.84
C ASN A 302 -17.00 -2.55 -10.95
N GLN A 303 -16.37 -2.47 -12.13
CA GLN A 303 -15.59 -1.29 -12.50
C GLN A 303 -16.51 -0.06 -12.52
N LEU A 304 -15.98 1.10 -12.09
CA LEU A 304 -16.73 2.35 -12.13
C LEU A 304 -17.21 2.71 -13.54
N LEU A 305 -18.31 3.46 -13.58
CA LEU A 305 -18.86 4.02 -14.82
C LEU A 305 -17.98 5.18 -15.32
N ASN A 306 -17.93 5.35 -16.64
CA ASN A 306 -17.15 6.42 -17.27
C ASN A 306 -17.93 7.75 -17.28
N ASP A 307 -18.32 8.22 -16.10
CA ASP A 307 -19.16 9.40 -15.93
C ASP A 307 -19.03 9.98 -14.52
N ASP A 308 -18.53 11.21 -14.40
CA ASP A 308 -18.24 11.86 -13.12
C ASP A 308 -19.51 12.45 -12.46
N PHE A 309 -20.59 12.59 -13.23
CA PHE A 309 -21.89 13.06 -12.73
C PHE A 309 -22.72 11.96 -12.04
N VAL A 310 -22.08 10.83 -11.69
CA VAL A 310 -22.68 9.73 -10.95
C VAL A 310 -22.30 9.81 -9.47
N ALA A 311 -23.28 9.67 -8.59
CA ALA A 311 -23.10 9.59 -7.14
C ALA A 311 -22.54 8.21 -6.73
N THR A 312 -21.22 8.15 -6.53
CA THR A 312 -20.48 6.90 -6.27
C THR A 312 -19.89 6.82 -4.86
N ILE A 313 -19.77 7.95 -4.15
CA ILE A 313 -19.23 7.99 -2.80
C ILE A 313 -20.33 7.61 -1.81
N MET A 314 -20.13 6.55 -1.04
CA MET A 314 -21.01 6.14 0.05
C MET A 314 -20.99 7.18 1.17
N TYR A 315 -22.17 7.63 1.58
CA TYR A 315 -22.32 8.51 2.73
C TYR A 315 -21.99 7.76 4.02
N HIS A 316 -21.13 8.37 4.84
CA HIS A 316 -20.81 7.93 6.18
C HIS A 316 -20.94 9.10 7.15
N ASP A 317 -21.68 8.89 8.25
CA ASP A 317 -21.94 9.92 9.26
C ASP A 317 -20.87 10.01 10.35
N GLY A 318 -19.78 9.25 10.23
CA GLY A 318 -18.72 9.15 11.21
C GLY A 318 -18.92 8.09 12.30
N SER A 319 -20.12 7.55 12.49
CA SER A 319 -20.40 6.60 13.59
C SER A 319 -21.17 5.35 13.18
N GLY A 320 -21.82 5.37 12.04
CA GLY A 320 -22.57 4.24 11.51
C GLY A 320 -21.67 3.11 11.05
N ASN A 321 -22.20 1.89 11.16
CA ASN A 321 -21.54 0.70 10.66
C ASN A 321 -21.78 0.52 9.15
N LEU A 322 -20.79 -0.04 8.46
CA LEU A 322 -20.83 -0.38 7.04
C LEU A 322 -20.60 -1.89 6.88
N ASP A 323 -21.55 -2.59 6.28
CA ASP A 323 -21.40 -3.99 5.87
C ASP A 323 -21.00 -3.99 4.38
N VAL A 324 -19.71 -4.20 4.12
CA VAL A 324 -19.11 -4.21 2.76
C VAL A 324 -18.95 -5.63 2.24
N SER A 325 -19.74 -6.59 2.75
CA SER A 325 -19.89 -7.93 2.18
C SER A 325 -20.80 -7.94 0.94
N ASP A 326 -20.82 -9.03 0.18
CA ASP A 326 -21.74 -9.20 -0.96
C ASP A 326 -23.21 -9.28 -0.54
N ALA A 327 -23.47 -9.60 0.74
CA ALA A 327 -24.82 -9.58 1.31
C ALA A 327 -25.25 -8.16 1.72
N GLY A 328 -24.27 -7.28 1.97
CA GLY A 328 -24.44 -5.87 2.28
C GLY A 328 -24.25 -5.00 1.03
N LEU A 329 -23.24 -4.12 1.09
CA LEU A 329 -22.98 -3.08 0.09
C LEU A 329 -22.08 -3.54 -1.06
N GLY A 330 -21.32 -4.63 -0.88
CA GLY A 330 -20.19 -4.98 -1.73
C GLY A 330 -19.06 -3.96 -1.66
N SER A 331 -18.36 -3.78 -2.77
CA SER A 331 -17.29 -2.78 -2.88
C SER A 331 -17.85 -1.35 -2.80
N ILE A 332 -17.19 -0.47 -2.06
CA ILE A 332 -17.64 0.92 -1.87
C ILE A 332 -16.47 1.90 -1.88
N ILE A 333 -16.81 3.17 -2.10
CA ILE A 333 -15.92 4.32 -1.98
C ILE A 333 -16.44 5.21 -0.86
N VAL A 334 -15.59 5.61 0.07
CA VAL A 334 -15.88 6.65 1.05
C VAL A 334 -14.91 7.81 0.86
N SER A 335 -15.32 9.03 1.18
CA SER A 335 -14.46 10.22 1.11
C SER A 335 -14.48 10.97 2.44
N GLY A 336 -13.32 11.43 2.89
CA GLY A 336 -13.17 12.10 4.19
C GLY A 336 -13.51 11.19 5.37
N PHE A 337 -12.96 9.98 5.36
CA PHE A 337 -13.37 8.91 6.27
C PHE A 337 -12.86 9.17 7.70
N ASP A 338 -13.79 9.50 8.60
CA ASP A 338 -13.52 9.96 9.96
C ASP A 338 -14.46 9.28 10.97
N GLY A 339 -14.17 9.42 12.27
CA GLY A 339 -15.05 8.97 13.36
C GLY A 339 -14.76 7.56 13.88
N SER A 340 -15.78 6.78 14.30
CA SER A 340 -15.62 5.59 15.15
C SER A 340 -16.52 4.39 14.84
N GLY A 341 -17.18 4.35 13.67
CA GLY A 341 -18.06 3.23 13.28
C GLY A 341 -17.31 1.90 13.06
N GLU A 342 -18.01 0.85 12.64
CA GLU A 342 -17.38 -0.43 12.24
C GLU A 342 -17.54 -0.71 10.75
N VAL A 343 -16.53 -1.29 10.11
CA VAL A 343 -16.58 -1.77 8.73
C VAL A 343 -16.40 -3.29 8.73
N ASP A 344 -17.45 -4.02 8.33
CA ASP A 344 -17.45 -5.48 8.19
C ASP A 344 -17.23 -5.87 6.73
N GLY A 345 -16.08 -6.48 6.43
CA GLY A 345 -15.69 -6.89 5.08
C GLY A 345 -16.08 -8.30 4.66
N ALA A 346 -16.50 -9.16 5.59
CA ALA A 346 -16.69 -10.61 5.35
C ALA A 346 -15.58 -11.27 4.49
N ASN A 347 -15.89 -12.36 3.78
CA ASN A 347 -14.92 -13.16 2.99
C ASN A 347 -15.24 -13.12 1.49
N ASN A 348 -15.48 -11.92 0.97
CA ASN A 348 -15.99 -11.72 -0.39
C ASN A 348 -14.99 -11.04 -1.35
N ALA A 349 -13.75 -10.81 -0.92
CA ALA A 349 -12.71 -10.13 -1.72
C ALA A 349 -13.08 -8.71 -2.20
N ASN A 350 -14.04 -8.06 -1.54
CA ASN A 350 -14.51 -6.73 -1.92
C ASN A 350 -13.42 -5.67 -1.72
N ILE A 351 -13.61 -4.52 -2.38
CA ILE A 351 -12.73 -3.37 -2.32
C ILE A 351 -13.38 -2.25 -1.50
N PHE A 352 -12.69 -1.83 -0.45
CA PHE A 352 -13.04 -0.66 0.35
C PHE A 352 -12.09 0.48 0.01
N THR A 353 -12.56 1.40 -0.83
CA THR A 353 -11.79 2.58 -1.23
C THR A 353 -12.02 3.72 -0.24
N ILE A 354 -10.93 4.26 0.30
CA ILE A 354 -10.90 5.48 1.09
C ILE A 354 -10.26 6.58 0.25
N HIS A 355 -11.04 7.61 -0.08
CA HIS A 355 -10.57 8.81 -0.75
C HIS A 355 -10.31 9.91 0.28
N ALA A 356 -9.10 10.48 0.26
CA ALA A 356 -8.78 11.70 1.00
C ALA A 356 -8.26 12.74 0.01
N ALA A 357 -9.04 13.80 -0.23
CA ALA A 357 -8.69 14.79 -1.25
C ALA A 357 -7.43 15.58 -0.89
N ALA A 358 -6.72 16.08 -1.90
CA ALA A 358 -5.53 16.91 -1.71
C ALA A 358 -5.80 18.13 -0.81
N GLY A 359 -4.79 18.50 -0.01
CA GLY A 359 -4.88 19.59 0.96
C GLY A 359 -5.34 19.17 2.36
N ASN A 360 -5.94 17.98 2.51
CA ASN A 360 -6.32 17.41 3.81
C ASN A 360 -5.13 16.68 4.44
N THR A 361 -4.25 17.39 5.12
CA THR A 361 -3.02 16.82 5.74
C THR A 361 -2.76 17.46 7.10
N GLY A 362 -2.02 16.79 7.98
CA GLY A 362 -1.70 17.34 9.30
C GLY A 362 -2.96 17.55 10.15
N ALA A 363 -3.28 18.79 10.51
CA ALA A 363 -4.47 19.10 11.32
C ALA A 363 -5.78 18.84 10.56
N ASP A 364 -5.77 18.96 9.23
CA ASP A 364 -6.92 18.71 8.36
C ASP A 364 -7.00 17.24 7.88
N ALA A 365 -6.17 16.34 8.40
CA ALA A 365 -6.19 14.93 8.03
C ALA A 365 -7.41 14.20 8.62
N PHE A 366 -7.96 13.23 7.90
CA PHE A 366 -9.10 12.46 8.37
C PHE A 366 -8.67 11.30 9.27
N THR A 367 -9.36 11.08 10.40
CA THR A 367 -8.95 10.09 11.41
C THR A 367 -10.05 9.08 11.75
N PHE A 368 -9.98 7.89 11.18
CA PHE A 368 -10.91 6.83 11.54
C PHE A 368 -10.40 6.00 12.73
N SER A 369 -11.10 6.12 13.86
CA SER A 369 -10.84 5.39 15.11
C SER A 369 -11.64 4.10 15.26
N GLY A 370 -12.55 3.86 14.32
CA GLY A 370 -13.35 2.65 14.24
C GLY A 370 -12.56 1.42 13.81
N ASN A 371 -13.19 0.25 13.85
CA ASN A 371 -12.53 -1.01 13.47
C ASN A 371 -12.92 -1.43 12.04
N ILE A 372 -11.99 -2.04 11.31
CA ILE A 372 -12.18 -2.64 9.97
C ILE A 372 -11.82 -4.12 10.04
N PHE A 373 -12.79 -5.03 9.93
CA PHE A 373 -12.61 -6.47 10.22
C PHE A 373 -13.75 -7.31 9.60
N GLN A 374 -13.81 -8.63 9.86
CA GLN A 374 -15.00 -9.45 9.54
C GLN A 374 -15.91 -9.58 10.76
N ASP A 375 -15.45 -10.29 11.79
CA ASP A 375 -16.05 -10.28 13.12
C ASP A 375 -14.96 -10.03 14.17
N GLY A 376 -15.34 -9.75 15.43
CA GLY A 376 -14.40 -9.38 16.50
C GLY A 376 -13.28 -10.40 16.81
N SER A 377 -13.19 -11.51 16.06
CA SER A 377 -12.16 -12.55 16.16
C SER A 377 -11.60 -13.06 14.83
N THR A 378 -12.22 -12.78 13.68
CA THR A 378 -11.81 -13.31 12.37
C THR A 378 -11.36 -12.21 11.39
N SER A 379 -10.60 -12.62 10.39
CA SER A 379 -10.09 -11.71 9.37
C SER A 379 -11.00 -11.71 8.14
N SER A 380 -11.12 -10.55 7.48
CA SER A 380 -11.82 -10.41 6.20
C SER A 380 -10.89 -10.58 5.00
N ASP A 381 -11.46 -10.87 3.83
CA ASP A 381 -10.76 -10.82 2.54
C ASP A 381 -10.79 -9.43 1.88
N LEU A 382 -11.09 -8.39 2.67
CA LEU A 382 -11.24 -7.02 2.21
C LEU A 382 -9.92 -6.43 1.69
N THR A 383 -9.95 -5.80 0.53
CA THR A 383 -8.84 -4.95 0.08
C THR A 383 -9.14 -3.49 0.41
N ILE A 384 -8.27 -2.85 1.18
CA ILE A 384 -8.32 -1.42 1.43
C ILE A 384 -7.52 -0.70 0.34
N VAL A 385 -8.15 0.24 -0.36
CA VAL A 385 -7.50 1.11 -1.33
C VAL A 385 -7.50 2.54 -0.78
N LYS A 386 -6.34 3.18 -0.72
CA LYS A 386 -6.21 4.60 -0.41
C LYS A 386 -5.95 5.40 -1.69
N GLU A 387 -6.85 6.33 -2.01
CA GLU A 387 -6.76 7.27 -3.14
C GLU A 387 -6.88 8.73 -2.67
N GLY A 388 -6.62 9.68 -3.57
CA GLY A 388 -6.57 11.11 -3.29
C GLY A 388 -5.27 11.55 -2.63
N GLY A 389 -4.80 12.76 -2.98
CA GLY A 389 -3.52 13.29 -2.51
C GLY A 389 -3.43 13.65 -1.02
N GLY A 390 -4.53 13.56 -0.27
CA GLY A 390 -4.59 13.85 1.17
C GLY A 390 -4.13 12.69 2.06
N GLU A 391 -4.16 12.95 3.37
CA GLU A 391 -3.79 12.04 4.44
C GLU A 391 -5.02 11.38 5.05
N GLN A 392 -4.95 10.05 5.21
CA GLN A 392 -5.88 9.27 6.02
C GLN A 392 -5.13 8.67 7.21
N ILE A 393 -5.71 8.74 8.40
CA ILE A 393 -5.19 8.13 9.62
C ILE A 393 -6.16 7.03 10.06
N LEU A 394 -5.64 5.83 10.36
CA LEU A 394 -6.39 4.72 10.94
C LEU A 394 -5.85 4.44 12.34
N THR A 395 -6.72 4.45 13.36
CA THR A 395 -6.31 4.22 14.76
C THR A 395 -7.03 3.08 15.46
N GLY A 396 -8.14 2.58 14.91
CA GLY A 396 -8.81 1.39 15.45
C GLY A 396 -8.14 0.08 15.01
N ASN A 397 -8.83 -1.05 15.19
CA ASN A 397 -8.34 -2.33 14.68
C ASN A 397 -8.49 -2.40 13.17
N VAL A 398 -7.50 -2.95 12.47
CA VAL A 398 -7.62 -3.34 11.07
C VAL A 398 -7.24 -4.81 10.98
N ASN A 399 -8.13 -5.67 10.48
CA ASN A 399 -7.86 -7.10 10.32
C ASN A 399 -8.42 -7.59 8.99
N VAL A 400 -7.62 -7.41 7.94
CA VAL A 400 -7.96 -7.73 6.55
C VAL A 400 -7.00 -8.72 5.90
N ALA A 401 -6.22 -9.43 6.73
CA ALA A 401 -5.28 -10.45 6.29
C ALA A 401 -5.93 -11.83 6.30
N ASP A 402 -6.19 -12.43 5.15
CA ASP A 402 -6.87 -13.73 5.06
C ASP A 402 -6.22 -14.75 6.02
N SER A 403 -7.07 -15.58 6.65
CA SER A 403 -6.64 -16.68 7.52
C SER A 403 -6.66 -18.03 6.79
N THR A 404 -7.18 -18.06 5.58
CA THR A 404 -7.33 -19.21 4.71
C THR A 404 -6.37 -19.09 3.53
N ASN A 405 -6.06 -20.21 2.87
CA ASN A 405 -5.17 -20.24 1.70
C ASN A 405 -5.98 -20.22 0.40
N THR A 406 -7.14 -19.56 0.41
CA THR A 406 -7.99 -19.48 -0.79
C THR A 406 -7.44 -18.41 -1.74
N ASN A 407 -7.84 -18.47 -3.00
CA ASN A 407 -7.31 -17.60 -4.05
C ASN A 407 -7.84 -16.16 -3.99
N THR A 408 -8.62 -15.80 -2.97
CA THR A 408 -9.13 -14.45 -2.70
C THR A 408 -8.38 -13.92 -1.50
N SER A 409 -7.66 -12.80 -1.64
CA SER A 409 -6.86 -12.24 -0.56
C SER A 409 -7.18 -10.76 -0.35
N GLY A 410 -7.40 -10.36 0.89
CA GLY A 410 -7.43 -8.95 1.28
C GLY A 410 -6.04 -8.31 1.24
N GLY A 411 -5.93 -7.02 1.55
CA GLY A 411 -4.65 -6.32 1.56
C GLY A 411 -4.77 -4.81 1.67
N LEU A 412 -3.62 -4.13 1.61
CA LEU A 412 -3.56 -2.68 1.60
C LEU A 412 -2.88 -2.18 0.33
N ASN A 413 -3.55 -1.27 -0.36
CA ASN A 413 -3.08 -0.64 -1.59
C ASN A 413 -3.13 0.89 -1.46
N ILE A 414 -1.99 1.55 -1.53
CA ILE A 414 -1.91 3.03 -1.54
C ILE A 414 -1.61 3.49 -2.96
N GLN A 415 -2.57 4.15 -3.58
CA GLN A 415 -2.45 4.69 -4.93
C GLN A 415 -2.02 6.14 -4.92
N GLU A 416 -2.52 6.92 -3.94
CA GLU A 416 -2.24 8.34 -3.84
C GLU A 416 -2.19 8.83 -2.39
N GLY A 417 -1.44 9.91 -2.18
CA GLY A 417 -1.37 10.63 -0.91
C GLY A 417 -0.68 9.84 0.20
N THR A 418 -1.16 10.05 1.42
CA THR A 418 -0.59 9.47 2.64
C THR A 418 -1.61 8.60 3.36
N LEU A 419 -1.19 7.42 3.80
CA LEU A 419 -1.91 6.61 4.78
C LEU A 419 -1.04 6.45 6.02
N LYS A 420 -1.58 6.84 7.17
CA LYS A 420 -0.95 6.67 8.48
C LYS A 420 -1.65 5.55 9.25
N LEU A 421 -0.86 4.53 9.56
CA LEU A 421 -1.22 3.43 10.44
C LEU A 421 -0.74 3.78 11.85
N ALA A 422 -1.66 4.29 12.67
CA ALA A 422 -1.39 4.75 14.03
C ALA A 422 -2.34 4.05 15.01
N PRO A 423 -2.25 2.72 15.15
CA PRO A 423 -3.14 1.98 16.03
C PRO A 423 -3.07 2.56 17.46
N ALA A 424 -4.23 2.65 18.10
CA ALA A 424 -4.38 3.12 19.48
C ALA A 424 -4.17 1.96 20.46
N ALA A 425 -3.71 2.23 21.69
CA ALA A 425 -3.38 1.20 22.68
C ALA A 425 -4.31 -0.05 22.70
N SER A 426 -3.70 -1.23 22.59
CA SER A 426 -4.34 -2.55 22.44
C SER A 426 -5.06 -2.78 21.11
N LYS A 427 -4.74 -2.02 20.06
CA LYS A 427 -5.25 -2.25 18.70
C LYS A 427 -4.16 -2.84 17.81
N THR A 428 -4.58 -3.53 16.76
CA THR A 428 -3.67 -4.18 15.81
C THR A 428 -4.07 -3.88 14.39
N HIS A 429 -3.08 -3.68 13.51
CA HIS A 429 -3.29 -3.61 12.08
C HIS A 429 -2.67 -4.82 11.41
N LYS A 430 -3.52 -5.61 10.75
CA LYS A 430 -3.16 -6.85 10.09
C LYS A 430 -3.62 -6.82 8.63
N PHE A 431 -2.67 -6.98 7.72
CA PHE A 431 -2.90 -6.99 6.27
C PHE A 431 -2.31 -8.25 5.65
N GLU A 432 -2.78 -8.67 4.49
CA GLU A 432 -2.11 -9.76 3.80
C GLU A 432 -0.79 -9.28 3.15
N TYR A 433 -0.91 -8.16 2.44
CA TYR A 433 0.13 -7.56 1.61
C TYR A 433 0.12 -6.04 1.74
N LEU A 434 1.30 -5.44 1.54
CA LEU A 434 1.44 -4.01 1.33
C LEU A 434 1.78 -3.74 -0.14
N HIS A 435 0.94 -2.93 -0.79
CA HIS A 435 1.21 -2.34 -2.09
C HIS A 435 1.15 -0.82 -2.00
N GLY A 436 2.02 -0.14 -2.72
CA GLY A 436 1.99 1.31 -2.79
C GLY A 436 2.69 1.80 -4.04
N GLU A 437 2.09 2.76 -4.74
CA GLU A 437 2.68 3.37 -5.92
C GLU A 437 3.82 4.32 -5.55
N ALA A 438 4.76 4.53 -6.48
CA ALA A 438 5.81 5.53 -6.31
C ALA A 438 5.19 6.93 -6.13
N GLY A 439 5.70 7.70 -5.16
CA GLY A 439 5.16 9.03 -4.82
C GLY A 439 4.08 9.02 -3.73
N THR A 440 3.64 7.85 -3.28
CA THR A 440 2.77 7.71 -2.09
C THR A 440 3.59 7.64 -0.81
N THR A 441 2.94 7.83 0.35
CA THR A 441 3.58 7.66 1.66
C THR A 441 2.75 6.75 2.57
N LEU A 442 3.40 5.74 3.15
CA LEU A 442 2.91 4.96 4.27
C LEU A 442 3.62 5.42 5.55
N VAL A 443 2.86 5.92 6.52
CA VAL A 443 3.39 6.24 7.84
C VAL A 443 3.06 5.09 8.79
N LEU A 444 4.10 4.53 9.41
CA LEU A 444 3.98 3.51 10.45
C LEU A 444 4.29 4.18 11.79
N ASP A 445 3.24 4.47 12.55
CA ASP A 445 3.36 5.16 13.84
C ASP A 445 3.23 4.16 14.98
N ASN A 446 4.34 3.95 15.71
CA ASN A 446 4.40 3.08 16.85
C ASN A 446 4.39 3.84 18.20
N SER A 447 3.65 4.95 18.31
CA SER A 447 3.49 5.66 19.59
C SER A 447 2.86 4.80 20.70
N ASN A 448 2.12 3.74 20.36
CA ASN A 448 1.40 2.88 21.32
C ASN A 448 1.96 1.44 21.47
N GLN A 449 3.17 1.15 20.99
CA GLN A 449 3.85 -0.18 21.09
C GLN A 449 3.16 -1.32 20.33
N GLU A 450 2.62 -1.01 19.16
CA GLU A 450 1.84 -1.91 18.34
C GLU A 450 2.60 -2.35 17.09
N THR A 451 2.21 -3.52 16.58
CA THR A 451 2.88 -4.18 15.46
C THR A 451 1.98 -4.09 14.23
N VAL A 452 2.55 -3.70 13.08
CA VAL A 452 1.92 -3.95 11.79
C VAL A 452 2.21 -5.38 11.40
N GLU A 453 1.16 -6.20 11.40
CA GLU A 453 1.22 -7.61 11.09
C GLU A 453 0.87 -7.88 9.63
N LEU A 454 1.68 -8.69 8.97
CA LEU A 454 1.44 -9.14 7.62
C LEU A 454 1.18 -10.65 7.60
N GLY A 455 0.05 -11.07 7.03
CA GLY A 455 -0.46 -12.44 7.06
C GLY A 455 0.21 -13.35 6.04
N PHE A 456 0.22 -12.93 4.77
CA PHE A 456 0.63 -13.71 3.61
C PHE A 456 0.05 -15.13 3.58
N ALA A 457 -1.16 -15.40 4.07
CA ALA A 457 -1.81 -16.72 3.93
C ALA A 457 -1.86 -17.23 2.46
N ASN A 458 -1.97 -16.34 1.48
CA ASN A 458 -1.84 -16.55 0.04
C ASN A 458 -0.50 -15.97 -0.47
N THR A 459 0.04 -16.46 -1.60
CA THR A 459 1.27 -15.98 -2.28
C THR A 459 0.98 -15.09 -3.51
N THR A 460 -0.29 -14.90 -3.86
CA THR A 460 -0.73 -14.10 -5.02
C THR A 460 -1.66 -13.00 -4.52
N TYR A 461 -1.36 -11.76 -4.87
CA TYR A 461 -2.27 -10.65 -4.63
C TYR A 461 -3.41 -10.73 -5.66
N ALA A 462 -4.46 -11.48 -5.31
CA ALA A 462 -5.45 -11.98 -6.24
C ALA A 462 -6.21 -10.89 -7.00
N SER A 463 -6.50 -9.77 -6.34
CA SER A 463 -7.27 -8.67 -6.90
C SER A 463 -6.53 -7.88 -8.00
N TYR A 464 -5.20 -8.08 -8.13
CA TYR A 464 -4.36 -7.33 -9.09
C TYR A 464 -3.42 -8.20 -9.93
N GLY A 465 -3.48 -9.53 -9.79
CA GLY A 465 -2.72 -10.46 -10.64
C GLY A 465 -1.20 -10.37 -10.54
N ASN A 466 -0.66 -9.72 -9.51
CA ASN A 466 0.77 -9.57 -9.29
C ASN A 466 1.29 -10.64 -8.31
N ALA A 467 2.27 -11.42 -8.72
CA ALA A 467 3.03 -12.29 -7.83
C ALA A 467 4.08 -11.43 -7.10
N ASN A 468 4.03 -11.38 -5.76
CA ASN A 468 4.84 -10.48 -4.91
C ASN A 468 4.54 -8.98 -5.10
N PRO A 469 3.46 -8.45 -4.50
CA PRO A 469 3.20 -7.00 -4.51
C PRO A 469 4.36 -6.26 -3.82
N THR A 470 4.81 -5.20 -4.48
CA THR A 470 5.92 -4.37 -4.01
C THR A 470 5.38 -3.04 -3.54
N HIS A 471 5.74 -2.63 -2.32
CA HIS A 471 5.49 -1.27 -1.86
C HIS A 471 6.60 -0.35 -2.39
N SER A 472 6.26 0.53 -3.32
CA SER A 472 7.17 1.47 -3.98
C SER A 472 7.05 2.90 -3.44
N GLY A 473 6.02 3.17 -2.64
CA GLY A 473 5.84 4.41 -1.88
C GLY A 473 6.90 4.56 -0.77
N ALA A 474 7.09 5.79 -0.30
CA ALA A 474 7.93 6.05 0.85
C ALA A 474 7.31 5.46 2.13
N VAL A 475 8.14 4.97 3.04
CA VAL A 475 7.72 4.53 4.36
C VAL A 475 8.34 5.45 5.41
N THR A 476 7.53 6.01 6.28
CA THR A 476 8.00 6.84 7.40
C THR A 476 7.78 6.08 8.70
N LEU A 477 8.85 5.89 9.47
CA LEU A 477 8.83 5.29 10.80
C LEU A 477 8.69 6.40 11.84
N GLU A 478 7.55 6.45 12.51
CA GLU A 478 7.23 7.42 13.56
C GLU A 478 6.93 6.71 14.88
N GLY A 479 7.09 7.41 15.99
CA GLY A 479 6.72 6.89 17.30
C GLY A 479 7.49 7.53 18.44
N SER A 480 7.24 7.03 19.64
CA SER A 480 7.95 7.43 20.86
C SER A 480 8.58 6.24 21.62
N ASN A 481 8.53 5.03 21.04
CA ASN A 481 8.95 3.79 21.69
C ASN A 481 10.30 3.25 21.20
N GLY A 482 10.96 3.96 20.28
CA GLY A 482 12.28 3.65 19.73
C GLY A 482 12.28 2.56 18.67
N ASN A 483 11.13 1.99 18.28
CA ASN A 483 11.06 0.94 17.26
C ASN A 483 9.72 0.94 16.54
N VAL A 484 9.70 0.45 15.30
CA VAL A 484 8.50 0.10 14.53
C VAL A 484 8.64 -1.35 14.06
N THR A 485 7.66 -2.20 14.34
CA THR A 485 7.73 -3.63 13.98
C THR A 485 6.90 -3.95 12.75
N ILE A 486 7.55 -4.57 11.76
CA ILE A 486 6.91 -5.23 10.61
C ILE A 486 7.04 -6.74 10.79
N LYS A 487 5.89 -7.42 10.95
CA LYS A 487 5.84 -8.88 11.10
C LYS A 487 5.44 -9.53 9.78
N VAL A 488 6.37 -10.18 9.09
CA VAL A 488 6.09 -10.88 7.82
C VAL A 488 5.77 -12.34 8.10
N VAL A 489 4.55 -12.77 7.73
CA VAL A 489 3.94 -14.05 8.06
C VAL A 489 3.60 -14.14 9.54
N SER A 490 2.31 -13.98 9.82
CA SER A 490 1.76 -14.04 11.18
C SER A 490 1.62 -15.47 11.72
N ASP A 491 1.61 -16.46 10.82
CA ASP A 491 1.59 -17.88 11.17
C ASP A 491 2.90 -18.30 11.87
N THR A 492 2.76 -19.19 12.83
CA THR A 492 3.87 -19.77 13.62
C THR A 492 4.30 -21.15 13.09
N ALA A 493 3.57 -21.71 12.12
CA ALA A 493 3.90 -22.97 11.49
C ALA A 493 5.20 -22.85 10.67
N LYS A 494 6.20 -23.60 11.09
CA LYS A 494 7.55 -23.63 10.51
C LYS A 494 7.57 -24.50 9.25
N THR A 495 7.06 -23.97 8.15
CA THR A 495 6.96 -24.66 6.85
C THR A 495 7.70 -23.90 5.75
N ASP A 496 8.14 -24.62 4.71
CA ASP A 496 8.81 -24.07 3.52
C ASP A 496 8.01 -22.92 2.91
N ALA A 497 6.70 -23.08 2.81
CA ALA A 497 5.79 -22.06 2.29
C ALA A 497 5.83 -20.77 3.14
N ASN A 498 5.90 -20.88 4.47
CA ASN A 498 5.92 -19.71 5.34
C ASN A 498 7.26 -18.97 5.32
N TYR A 499 8.40 -19.68 5.23
CA TYR A 499 9.71 -19.04 5.10
C TYR A 499 9.98 -18.47 3.70
N GLY A 500 9.33 -19.02 2.68
CA GLY A 500 9.47 -18.55 1.29
C GLY A 500 8.68 -17.29 0.96
N LYS A 501 7.65 -16.94 1.75
CA LYS A 501 6.83 -15.73 1.55
C LYS A 501 7.66 -14.47 1.75
N GLU A 502 7.46 -13.48 0.90
CA GLU A 502 8.27 -12.27 0.86
C GLU A 502 7.43 -11.01 0.67
N GLN A 503 7.73 -9.98 1.46
CA GLN A 503 7.31 -8.60 1.22
C GLN A 503 8.49 -7.82 0.66
N VAL A 504 8.27 -7.03 -0.39
CA VAL A 504 9.27 -6.11 -0.91
C VAL A 504 8.87 -4.67 -0.60
N ILE A 505 9.80 -3.90 -0.04
CA ILE A 505 9.70 -2.44 0.12
C ILE A 505 10.85 -1.83 -0.68
N SER A 506 10.50 -1.14 -1.77
CA SER A 506 11.45 -0.51 -2.69
C SER A 506 11.49 1.02 -2.58
N GLY A 507 10.47 1.62 -1.99
CA GLY A 507 10.53 3.03 -1.61
C GLY A 507 11.44 3.26 -0.42
N VAL A 508 11.80 4.53 -0.21
CA VAL A 508 12.69 4.95 0.88
C VAL A 508 11.98 4.76 2.23
N ILE A 509 12.61 4.02 3.14
CA ILE A 509 12.26 4.01 4.55
C ILE A 509 13.03 5.12 5.26
N SER A 510 12.34 5.97 6.00
CA SER A 510 12.90 7.12 6.74
C SER A 510 12.29 7.22 8.14
N GLY A 511 12.82 8.11 8.99
CA GLY A 511 12.32 8.32 10.35
C GLY A 511 13.40 8.14 11.43
N THR A 512 13.01 8.29 12.69
CA THR A 512 13.93 8.24 13.85
C THR A 512 13.81 6.96 14.70
N GLU A 513 12.97 6.03 14.27
CA GLU A 513 12.70 4.79 15.00
C GLU A 513 13.49 3.62 14.38
N SER A 514 13.88 2.64 15.20
CA SER A 514 14.46 1.40 14.68
C SER A 514 13.46 0.59 13.86
N LEU A 515 13.89 0.00 12.75
CA LEU A 515 13.10 -0.98 12.02
C LEU A 515 13.24 -2.36 12.66
N THR A 516 12.15 -2.93 13.17
CA THR A 516 12.12 -4.30 13.68
C THR A 516 11.43 -5.24 12.70
N LYS A 517 12.17 -6.22 12.18
CA LYS A 517 11.62 -7.33 11.39
C LYS A 517 11.26 -8.50 12.30
N SER A 518 10.04 -9.01 12.20
CA SER A 518 9.58 -10.23 12.86
C SER A 518 8.75 -11.12 11.93
N GLY A 519 8.23 -12.25 12.43
CA GLY A 519 7.51 -13.25 11.64
C GLY A 519 8.43 -14.11 10.76
N LEU A 520 7.95 -15.29 10.34
CA LEU A 520 8.78 -16.32 9.69
C LEU A 520 9.25 -15.96 8.27
N GLY A 521 8.50 -15.13 7.54
CA GLY A 521 8.80 -14.84 6.14
C GLY A 521 9.91 -13.81 5.95
N ARG A 522 10.10 -13.38 4.71
CA ARG A 522 11.18 -12.51 4.25
C ARG A 522 10.70 -11.07 4.08
N LEU A 523 11.44 -10.10 4.61
CA LEU A 523 11.26 -8.69 4.25
C LEU A 523 12.46 -8.26 3.42
N MET A 524 12.26 -7.90 2.17
CA MET A 524 13.31 -7.35 1.31
C MET A 524 13.22 -5.84 1.26
N LEU A 525 14.34 -5.20 1.58
CA LEU A 525 14.54 -3.77 1.48
C LEU A 525 15.42 -3.47 0.26
N SER A 526 14.89 -2.73 -0.70
CA SER A 526 15.60 -2.32 -1.91
C SER A 526 15.67 -0.81 -2.13
N GLY A 527 14.97 -0.04 -1.30
CA GLY A 527 15.08 1.43 -1.26
C GLY A 527 16.42 1.93 -0.72
N THR A 528 16.73 3.19 -0.99
CA THR A 528 17.86 3.92 -0.36
C THR A 528 17.38 4.47 0.97
N ASN A 529 17.51 3.68 2.03
CA ASN A 529 16.88 3.97 3.31
C ASN A 529 17.70 4.96 4.13
N THR A 530 17.01 5.81 4.88
CA THR A 530 17.59 6.94 5.63
C THR A 530 17.10 7.02 7.07
N PHE A 531 16.44 5.97 7.57
CA PHE A 531 16.06 5.89 8.98
C PHE A 531 17.31 5.84 9.87
N ASP A 532 17.20 6.46 11.06
CA ASP A 532 18.22 6.50 12.10
C ASP A 532 17.55 6.10 13.41
N GLY A 533 17.72 4.82 13.80
CA GLY A 533 17.11 4.26 15.02
C GLY A 533 17.88 4.63 16.30
N GLY A 534 18.79 5.60 16.23
CA GLY A 534 19.61 6.06 17.34
C GLY A 534 20.72 5.05 17.67
N ALA A 535 20.51 4.23 18.71
CA ALA A 535 21.53 3.28 19.15
C ALA A 535 21.54 1.98 18.32
N THR A 536 20.40 1.62 17.73
CA THR A 536 20.22 0.43 16.89
C THR A 536 19.28 0.80 15.75
N ASP A 537 19.67 0.60 14.50
CA ASP A 537 18.83 0.97 13.35
C ASP A 537 17.90 -0.17 12.96
N VAL A 538 18.41 -1.41 13.00
CA VAL A 538 17.70 -2.60 12.54
C VAL A 538 17.72 -3.68 13.60
N VAL A 539 16.56 -4.24 13.91
CA VAL A 539 16.41 -5.40 14.79
C VAL A 539 15.74 -6.54 14.03
N ILE A 540 16.41 -7.68 13.91
CA ILE A 540 15.82 -8.90 13.36
C ILE A 540 15.40 -9.80 14.52
N SER A 541 14.10 -9.79 14.80
CA SER A 541 13.49 -10.59 15.86
C SER A 541 13.03 -11.98 15.41
N ASP A 542 12.70 -12.14 14.13
CA ASP A 542 12.43 -13.45 13.51
C ASP A 542 12.47 -13.39 11.96
N GLY A 543 12.59 -14.57 11.35
CA GLY A 543 12.61 -14.74 9.89
C GLY A 543 13.84 -14.15 9.22
N THR A 544 13.68 -13.65 8.00
CA THR A 544 14.78 -13.12 7.20
C THR A 544 14.55 -11.66 6.83
N LEU A 545 15.56 -10.82 7.01
CA LEU A 545 15.66 -9.49 6.41
C LEU A 545 16.66 -9.56 5.25
N VAL A 546 16.26 -9.10 4.07
CA VAL A 546 17.11 -9.10 2.87
C VAL A 546 17.52 -7.66 2.56
N ALA A 547 18.83 -7.41 2.52
CA ALA A 547 19.41 -6.15 2.08
C ALA A 547 19.77 -6.25 0.59
N ALA A 548 18.99 -5.62 -0.29
CA ALA A 548 19.23 -5.68 -1.74
C ALA A 548 20.24 -4.64 -2.25
N HIS A 549 20.76 -3.77 -1.37
CA HIS A 549 21.67 -2.67 -1.67
C HIS A 549 22.42 -2.20 -0.39
N ALA A 550 23.50 -1.44 -0.54
CA ALA A 550 24.31 -0.92 0.56
C ALA A 550 23.53 -0.04 1.55
N ASP A 551 22.70 0.88 1.02
CA ASP A 551 21.82 1.77 1.80
C ASP A 551 20.49 1.11 2.18
N ALA A 552 20.30 -0.20 1.94
CA ALA A 552 19.03 -0.87 2.26
C ALA A 552 18.79 -0.97 3.77
N LEU A 553 19.83 -0.90 4.59
CA LEU A 553 19.74 -1.02 6.05
C LEU A 553 19.81 0.34 6.76
N GLY A 554 19.88 1.45 6.02
CA GLY A 554 20.03 2.81 6.56
C GLY A 554 21.28 3.51 6.00
N GLY A 555 21.76 4.53 6.73
CA GLY A 555 22.93 5.31 6.33
C GLY A 555 24.29 4.59 6.44
N ALA A 556 25.39 5.34 6.32
CA ALA A 556 26.74 4.75 6.29
C ALA A 556 27.19 4.09 7.61
N ASN A 557 26.58 4.46 8.73
CA ASN A 557 26.83 3.88 10.05
C ASN A 557 25.52 3.25 10.52
N THR A 558 25.38 1.95 10.30
CA THR A 558 24.17 1.21 10.66
C THR A 558 24.49 0.12 11.65
N LYS A 559 23.73 0.05 12.74
CA LYS A 559 23.77 -1.10 13.65
C LYS A 559 22.61 -2.05 13.41
N VAL A 560 22.95 -3.31 13.08
CA VAL A 560 22.01 -4.42 12.97
C VAL A 560 22.18 -5.35 14.16
N VAL A 561 21.09 -5.63 14.87
CA VAL A 561 21.02 -6.64 15.93
C VAL A 561 20.12 -7.79 15.49
N ILE A 562 20.65 -9.00 15.50
CA ILE A 562 19.93 -10.22 15.14
C ILE A 562 19.61 -10.97 16.43
N ASN A 563 18.37 -10.88 16.90
CA ASN A 563 17.91 -11.64 18.06
C ASN A 563 17.69 -13.10 17.72
N LYS A 564 17.02 -13.32 16.58
CA LYS A 564 16.70 -14.64 16.04
C LYS A 564 16.38 -14.48 14.55
N GLY A 565 16.97 -15.29 13.69
CA GLY A 565 16.73 -15.24 12.24
C GLY A 565 17.98 -14.91 11.44
N LYS A 566 17.79 -14.40 10.21
CA LYS A 566 18.86 -14.17 9.23
C LYS A 566 18.87 -12.75 8.68
N LEU A 567 20.05 -12.16 8.61
CA LEU A 567 20.34 -11.07 7.68
C LEU A 567 20.91 -11.67 6.39
N GLU A 568 20.21 -11.51 5.27
CA GLU A 568 20.62 -11.97 3.95
C GLU A 568 21.12 -10.78 3.14
N ILE A 569 22.36 -10.84 2.65
CA ILE A 569 22.92 -9.80 1.78
C ILE A 569 22.72 -10.22 0.34
N GLY A 570 21.86 -9.49 -0.38
CA GLY A 570 21.46 -9.86 -1.73
C GLY A 570 22.62 -9.81 -2.76
N ASN A 571 22.38 -10.42 -3.92
CA ASN A 571 23.31 -10.42 -5.05
C ASN A 571 23.14 -9.18 -5.96
N GLY A 572 22.23 -8.26 -5.62
CA GLY A 572 21.96 -7.02 -6.36
C GLY A 572 21.43 -7.24 -7.79
N ASN A 573 20.92 -6.19 -8.44
CA ASN A 573 20.47 -6.27 -9.84
C ASN A 573 21.63 -6.31 -10.86
N ASN A 574 22.90 -6.21 -10.43
CA ASN A 574 24.10 -6.11 -11.29
C ASN A 574 25.41 -6.55 -10.57
N GLY A 575 25.34 -7.40 -9.54
CA GLY A 575 26.51 -7.91 -8.80
C GLY A 575 26.43 -7.70 -7.28
N ALA A 576 27.28 -8.43 -6.56
CA ALA A 576 27.27 -8.55 -5.09
C ALA A 576 27.09 -7.22 -4.35
N VAL A 577 26.08 -7.16 -3.46
CA VAL A 577 25.82 -5.99 -2.62
C VAL A 577 26.95 -5.86 -1.60
N THR A 578 27.59 -4.69 -1.53
CA THR A 578 28.60 -4.39 -0.51
C THR A 578 28.01 -3.48 0.56
N LEU A 579 27.92 -3.96 1.81
CA LEU A 579 27.52 -3.14 2.94
C LEU A 579 28.56 -2.06 3.27
N HIS A 580 28.12 -0.99 3.91
CA HIS A 580 29.01 0.08 4.34
C HIS A 580 30.06 -0.40 5.34
N THR A 581 31.22 0.23 5.31
CA THR A 581 32.30 -0.08 6.26
C THR A 581 31.93 0.20 7.71
N GLY A 582 31.01 1.14 7.95
CA GLY A 582 30.45 1.48 9.25
C GLY A 582 29.29 0.59 9.70
N THR A 583 28.86 -0.39 8.90
CA THR A 583 27.81 -1.33 9.31
C THR A 583 28.35 -2.32 10.34
N THR A 584 27.72 -2.37 11.52
CA THR A 584 28.02 -3.34 12.58
C THR A 584 26.88 -4.35 12.69
N ILE A 585 27.21 -5.64 12.70
CA ILE A 585 26.24 -6.73 12.82
C ILE A 585 26.54 -7.51 14.10
N GLU A 586 25.56 -7.60 14.98
CA GLU A 586 25.67 -8.27 16.28
C GLU A 586 24.56 -9.32 16.44
N GLY A 587 24.92 -10.49 16.98
CA GLY A 587 23.93 -11.44 17.48
C GLY A 587 23.56 -11.17 18.94
N SER A 588 22.35 -11.58 19.31
CA SER A 588 21.89 -11.54 20.70
C SER A 588 22.03 -12.90 21.37
N ALA A 589 22.28 -12.92 22.68
CA ALA A 589 22.30 -14.17 23.45
C ALA A 589 20.93 -14.87 23.57
N SER A 590 19.84 -14.22 23.11
CA SER A 590 18.47 -14.71 23.27
C SER A 590 18.03 -15.76 22.24
N GLY A 591 18.68 -15.84 21.08
CA GLY A 591 18.28 -16.72 19.99
C GLY A 591 19.40 -16.90 18.98
N LYS A 592 19.18 -17.75 17.98
CA LYS A 592 20.19 -18.01 16.95
C LYS A 592 20.18 -16.88 15.91
N SER A 593 21.29 -16.19 15.84
CA SER A 593 21.60 -15.14 14.87
C SER A 593 22.33 -15.72 13.66
N MET A 594 21.92 -15.32 12.47
CA MET A 594 22.52 -15.82 11.23
C MET A 594 22.78 -14.69 10.24
N VAL A 595 23.83 -14.84 9.45
CA VAL A 595 24.16 -13.95 8.32
C VAL A 595 24.43 -14.80 7.08
N GLY A 596 24.01 -14.31 5.92
CA GLY A 596 24.19 -15.03 4.66
C GLY A 596 23.99 -14.23 3.39
N GLY A 597 23.70 -14.92 2.29
CA GLY A 597 23.55 -14.35 0.96
C GLY A 597 24.86 -14.37 0.16
N ASP A 598 24.97 -13.50 -0.85
CA ASP A 598 26.07 -13.48 -1.83
C ASP A 598 26.86 -12.17 -1.80
N GLY A 599 26.52 -11.28 -0.87
CA GLY A 599 27.09 -9.94 -0.80
C GLY A 599 28.48 -9.88 -0.16
N THR A 600 28.90 -8.65 0.15
CA THR A 600 30.12 -8.33 0.87
C THR A 600 29.80 -7.61 2.17
N ILE A 601 30.37 -8.12 3.26
CA ILE A 601 30.31 -7.57 4.60
C ILE A 601 31.71 -7.09 4.97
N ASN A 602 31.81 -5.91 5.57
CA ASN A 602 33.11 -5.35 5.93
C ASN A 602 33.76 -6.06 7.12
N ALA A 603 33.02 -6.30 8.19
CA ALA A 603 33.53 -7.00 9.36
C ALA A 603 32.43 -7.86 9.99
N LEU A 604 32.78 -9.08 10.38
CA LEU A 604 31.86 -9.98 11.08
C LEU A 604 32.64 -10.83 12.07
N THR A 605 32.12 -10.95 13.29
CA THR A 605 32.58 -11.90 14.30
C THR A 605 31.54 -12.98 14.43
N VAL A 606 31.94 -14.24 14.20
CA VAL A 606 31.07 -15.41 14.30
C VAL A 606 31.49 -16.23 15.51
N GLY A 607 30.57 -16.47 16.43
CA GLY A 607 30.83 -17.08 17.72
C GLY A 607 29.57 -17.16 18.57
N SER A 608 29.68 -17.76 19.75
CA SER A 608 28.54 -18.01 20.65
C SER A 608 28.40 -17.01 21.81
N ALA A 609 29.28 -16.00 21.90
CA ALA A 609 29.22 -14.98 22.93
C ALA A 609 28.23 -13.85 22.59
N THR A 610 27.97 -12.96 23.55
CA THR A 610 27.13 -11.78 23.33
C THR A 610 27.75 -10.85 22.29
N ALA A 611 26.93 -10.30 21.39
CA ALA A 611 27.34 -9.42 20.29
C ALA A 611 28.15 -10.12 19.17
N GLU A 612 28.20 -11.45 19.18
CA GLU A 612 28.73 -12.27 18.09
C GLU A 612 27.56 -12.90 17.32
N VAL A 613 27.74 -13.11 16.02
CA VAL A 613 26.74 -13.83 15.21
C VAL A 613 26.98 -15.33 15.34
N ASP A 614 25.95 -16.13 15.60
CA ASP A 614 26.14 -17.57 15.84
C ASP A 614 26.53 -18.32 14.56
N VAL A 615 25.93 -17.95 13.43
CA VAL A 615 26.04 -18.72 12.19
C VAL A 615 26.30 -17.86 10.96
N ILE A 616 27.20 -18.33 10.10
CA ILE A 616 27.36 -17.85 8.72
C ILE A 616 26.89 -18.93 7.74
N SER A 617 26.11 -18.51 6.74
CA SER A 617 25.42 -19.37 5.78
C SER A 617 25.34 -18.64 4.43
N PRO A 618 26.34 -18.77 3.56
CA PRO A 618 26.30 -18.23 2.19
C PRO A 618 25.03 -18.66 1.44
N GLY A 619 24.66 -17.89 0.43
CA GLY A 619 23.44 -18.15 -0.34
C GLY A 619 22.16 -17.85 0.44
N ARG A 620 21.01 -18.20 -0.14
CA ARG A 620 19.72 -17.93 0.52
C ARG A 620 19.47 -18.82 1.72
N GLY A 621 20.10 -20.01 1.78
CA GLY A 621 20.06 -20.96 2.89
C GLY A 621 19.03 -20.63 3.97
N ILE A 622 17.82 -21.20 3.87
CA ILE A 622 16.66 -20.74 4.65
C ILE A 622 16.93 -20.94 6.15
N SER A 623 17.24 -19.85 6.83
CA SER A 623 17.35 -19.85 8.28
C SER A 623 15.99 -20.10 8.88
N SER A 624 15.85 -21.21 9.59
CA SER A 624 14.94 -21.22 10.72
C SER A 624 15.71 -21.58 11.97
N SER A 625 15.88 -20.60 12.85
CA SER A 625 16.15 -20.84 14.25
C SER A 625 14.96 -21.59 14.87
N LEU A 626 14.87 -22.92 14.65
CA LEU A 626 13.70 -23.70 15.06
C LEU A 626 13.56 -23.85 16.57
N THR A 627 14.61 -23.71 17.39
CA THR A 627 14.56 -23.58 18.86
C THR A 627 15.94 -23.27 19.44
N SER A 628 15.99 -22.45 20.50
CA SER A 628 17.10 -22.28 21.46
C SER A 628 18.44 -21.80 20.88
N ASN A 629 19.20 -21.01 21.63
CA ASN A 629 20.60 -20.69 21.34
C ASN A 629 21.53 -21.93 21.30
N THR A 630 21.00 -23.12 21.59
CA THR A 630 21.72 -24.40 21.58
C THR A 630 21.56 -25.22 20.30
N SER A 631 20.65 -24.86 19.38
CA SER A 631 20.62 -25.54 18.07
C SER A 631 21.89 -25.16 17.30
N GLN A 632 22.51 -26.10 16.61
CA GLN A 632 23.71 -25.83 15.80
C GLN A 632 23.45 -25.93 14.30
N GLN A 633 22.23 -26.17 13.84
CA GLN A 633 21.95 -26.45 12.42
C GLN A 633 20.89 -25.51 11.84
N GLN A 634 21.10 -25.06 10.60
CA GLN A 634 20.07 -24.51 9.71
C GLN A 634 19.09 -25.59 9.24
N VAL A 635 17.95 -25.14 8.71
CA VAL A 635 17.01 -25.97 7.99
C VAL A 635 17.14 -25.72 6.49
N THR A 636 17.58 -26.71 5.74
CA THR A 636 17.68 -26.61 4.28
C THR A 636 16.29 -26.80 3.64
N LEU A 637 15.57 -25.71 3.41
CA LEU A 637 14.27 -25.68 2.72
C LEU A 637 14.46 -25.34 1.24
N GLY A 638 13.51 -25.74 0.38
CA GLY A 638 13.59 -25.48 -1.05
C GLY A 638 13.60 -23.99 -1.39
N THR A 639 14.66 -23.53 -2.08
CA THR A 639 14.85 -22.13 -2.49
C THR A 639 14.29 -21.81 -3.86
N GLY A 640 13.84 -22.83 -4.61
CA GLY A 640 13.31 -22.72 -5.98
C GLY A 640 14.29 -23.26 -7.02
N ASP A 641 15.58 -23.09 -6.78
CA ASP A 641 16.70 -23.71 -7.49
C ASP A 641 17.92 -23.83 -6.58
N ALA A 642 18.90 -24.66 -6.97
CA ALA A 642 20.10 -24.88 -6.17
C ALA A 642 21.10 -23.73 -6.15
N GLN A 643 21.20 -22.96 -7.23
CA GLN A 643 22.11 -21.80 -7.32
C GLN A 643 21.76 -20.73 -6.31
N THR A 644 20.47 -20.63 -5.98
CA THR A 644 19.95 -19.73 -4.97
C THR A 644 20.12 -20.29 -3.55
N ALA A 645 20.20 -21.62 -3.40
CA ALA A 645 20.50 -22.23 -2.10
C ALA A 645 21.93 -21.94 -1.71
N THR A 646 22.86 -22.27 -2.61
CA THR A 646 24.29 -22.01 -2.44
C THR A 646 24.62 -20.54 -2.65
N GLY A 647 25.82 -20.10 -2.23
CA GLY A 647 26.26 -18.74 -2.49
C GLY A 647 27.75 -18.47 -2.29
N ASP A 648 28.10 -17.22 -2.56
CA ASP A 648 29.49 -16.72 -2.62
C ASP A 648 29.65 -15.46 -1.74
N LEU A 649 29.48 -15.64 -0.43
CA LEU A 649 29.51 -14.56 0.54
C LEU A 649 30.94 -14.08 0.79
N THR A 650 31.17 -12.77 0.79
CA THR A 650 32.45 -12.18 1.17
C THR A 650 32.37 -11.47 2.53
N VAL A 651 33.27 -11.79 3.45
CA VAL A 651 33.47 -11.04 4.71
C VAL A 651 34.90 -10.53 4.74
N THR A 652 35.10 -9.23 4.53
CA THR A 652 36.44 -8.63 4.42
C THR A 652 37.29 -8.91 5.66
N ASN A 653 36.78 -8.60 6.86
CA ASN A 653 37.44 -8.89 8.12
C ASN A 653 36.62 -9.91 8.92
N LEU A 654 36.99 -11.19 8.81
CA LEU A 654 36.28 -12.30 9.42
C LEU A 654 36.99 -12.75 10.69
N THR A 655 36.23 -12.89 11.78
CA THR A 655 36.71 -13.47 13.04
C THR A 655 35.88 -14.70 13.38
N PHE A 656 36.54 -15.83 13.60
CA PHE A 656 35.96 -17.07 14.09
C PHE A 656 36.31 -17.25 15.56
N ASN A 657 35.28 -17.19 16.40
CA ASN A 657 35.34 -17.41 17.83
C ASN A 657 34.65 -18.74 18.20
N ASP A 658 34.90 -19.17 19.44
CA ASP A 658 34.38 -20.38 20.04
C ASP A 658 32.87 -20.56 19.87
N GLY A 659 32.47 -21.75 19.43
CA GLY A 659 31.07 -22.12 19.24
C GLY A 659 30.38 -21.48 18.03
N GLY A 660 31.12 -20.73 17.19
CA GLY A 660 30.61 -20.25 15.90
C GLY A 660 30.38 -21.38 14.90
N VAL A 661 29.47 -21.17 13.97
CA VAL A 661 29.03 -22.17 12.99
C VAL A 661 29.12 -21.64 11.56
N TYR A 662 29.64 -22.45 10.65
CA TYR A 662 29.48 -22.29 9.21
C TYR A 662 28.58 -23.40 8.68
N ASP A 663 27.37 -23.03 8.26
CA ASP A 663 26.47 -23.90 7.52
C ASP A 663 26.87 -23.90 6.04
N TRP A 664 27.41 -25.04 5.57
CA TRP A 664 27.95 -25.21 4.22
C TRP A 664 27.05 -26.14 3.40
N GLU A 665 26.56 -25.65 2.27
CA GLU A 665 25.68 -26.36 1.34
C GLU A 665 26.41 -26.77 0.06
N ILE A 666 26.09 -27.96 -0.46
CA ILE A 666 26.57 -28.47 -1.76
C ILE A 666 25.45 -29.10 -2.58
N SER A 667 25.31 -28.67 -3.83
CA SER A 667 24.38 -29.25 -4.80
C SER A 667 25.07 -30.23 -5.74
N ASP A 668 26.29 -29.92 -6.20
CA ASP A 668 26.99 -30.73 -7.19
C ASP A 668 28.50 -30.82 -6.89
N PHE A 669 28.99 -32.06 -6.71
CA PHE A 669 30.41 -32.36 -6.50
C PHE A 669 31.30 -32.07 -7.71
N SER A 670 30.72 -31.85 -8.89
CA SER A 670 31.42 -31.39 -10.10
C SER A 670 31.15 -29.93 -10.47
N GLY A 671 30.41 -29.21 -9.63
CA GLY A 671 30.03 -27.82 -9.86
C GLY A 671 31.19 -26.83 -9.72
N SER A 672 30.83 -25.57 -9.51
CA SER A 672 31.75 -24.49 -9.17
C SER A 672 31.36 -23.87 -7.83
N GLY A 673 32.33 -23.26 -7.14
CA GLY A 673 32.03 -22.50 -5.93
C GLY A 673 31.09 -21.33 -6.22
N GLY A 674 30.17 -21.05 -5.30
CA GLY A 674 29.08 -20.08 -5.44
C GLY A 674 27.80 -20.69 -6.02
N ASP A 675 27.92 -21.48 -7.09
CA ASP A 675 26.74 -21.99 -7.84
C ASP A 675 26.42 -23.47 -7.58
N GLY A 676 27.44 -24.27 -7.22
CA GLY A 676 27.31 -25.71 -6.93
C GLY A 676 27.66 -26.08 -5.50
N TRP A 677 28.36 -25.20 -4.78
CA TRP A 677 28.59 -25.29 -3.33
C TRP A 677 28.92 -23.91 -2.77
N ASP A 678 28.73 -23.76 -1.47
CA ASP A 678 29.02 -22.50 -0.78
C ASP A 678 30.50 -22.17 -0.74
N VAL A 679 30.80 -20.90 -1.01
CA VAL A 679 32.12 -20.32 -0.78
C VAL A 679 31.97 -19.12 0.14
N LEU A 680 32.77 -19.13 1.21
CA LEU A 680 32.95 -17.98 2.08
C LEU A 680 34.32 -17.36 1.77
N LYS A 681 34.33 -16.09 1.39
CA LYS A 681 35.56 -15.33 1.08
C LYS A 681 35.95 -14.42 2.22
N PHE A 682 37.25 -14.21 2.41
CA PHE A 682 37.76 -13.24 3.37
C PHE A 682 38.98 -12.48 2.84
N ASN A 683 39.23 -11.26 3.34
CA ASN A 683 40.52 -10.60 3.15
C ASN A 683 41.45 -10.85 4.33
N THR A 684 40.92 -10.81 5.55
CA THR A 684 41.63 -11.25 6.75
C THR A 684 40.77 -12.22 7.55
N LEU A 685 41.38 -13.28 8.06
CA LEU A 685 40.73 -14.26 8.92
C LEU A 685 41.46 -14.29 10.26
N THR A 686 40.72 -14.22 11.35
CA THR A 686 41.25 -14.39 12.70
C THR A 686 40.55 -15.55 13.37
N PHE A 687 41.32 -16.52 13.85
CA PHE A 687 40.85 -17.55 14.76
C PHE A 687 41.10 -17.13 16.20
N ASP A 688 40.24 -17.59 17.11
CA ASP A 688 40.47 -17.46 18.53
C ASP A 688 41.48 -18.50 19.06
N SER A 689 41.42 -18.82 20.35
CA SER A 689 42.35 -19.76 21.00
C SER A 689 41.82 -21.18 21.22
N SER A 690 40.55 -21.49 20.96
CA SER A 690 39.92 -22.74 21.44
C SER A 690 39.84 -23.86 20.41
N GLY A 691 39.57 -23.54 19.14
CA GLY A 691 39.49 -24.52 18.04
C GLY A 691 38.12 -25.17 17.85
N ASP A 692 37.08 -24.71 18.55
CA ASP A 692 35.74 -25.32 18.50
C ASP A 692 34.78 -24.59 17.53
N PHE A 693 35.25 -24.25 16.33
CA PHE A 693 34.40 -23.73 15.26
C PHE A 693 33.77 -24.88 14.48
N THR A 694 32.46 -24.86 14.23
CA THR A 694 31.74 -26.00 13.63
C THR A 694 31.42 -25.75 12.16
N ILE A 695 31.62 -26.76 11.32
CA ILE A 695 31.14 -26.78 9.93
C ILE A 695 30.03 -27.82 9.84
N ASN A 696 28.80 -27.38 9.55
CA ASN A 696 27.74 -28.30 9.19
C ASN A 696 27.77 -28.55 7.69
N VAL A 697 27.72 -29.82 7.31
CA VAL A 697 27.67 -30.22 5.90
C VAL A 697 26.24 -30.56 5.53
N PHE A 698 25.69 -29.78 4.60
CA PHE A 698 24.38 -30.01 3.99
C PHE A 698 24.55 -30.27 2.51
N SER A 699 23.64 -31.08 1.96
CA SER A 699 23.51 -31.20 0.51
C SER A 699 22.14 -30.68 0.10
N VAL A 700 22.06 -30.03 -1.05
CA VAL A 700 20.82 -29.56 -1.65
C VAL A 700 20.58 -30.23 -3.00
N LYS A 701 19.33 -30.35 -3.43
CA LYS A 701 19.02 -30.89 -4.75
C LYS A 701 19.24 -29.83 -5.80
N ASP A 702 19.92 -30.19 -6.88
CA ASP A 702 20.08 -29.31 -8.05
C ASP A 702 18.76 -28.76 -8.61
N SER A 703 17.66 -29.51 -8.47
CA SER A 703 16.37 -29.17 -9.09
C SER A 703 15.61 -28.04 -8.39
N ASP A 704 15.74 -27.90 -7.07
CA ASP A 704 14.86 -27.03 -6.27
C ASP A 704 15.51 -26.45 -5.00
N GLY A 705 16.77 -26.77 -4.72
CA GLY A 705 17.50 -26.33 -3.53
C GLY A 705 17.03 -26.97 -2.21
N SER A 706 16.10 -27.94 -2.25
CA SER A 706 15.65 -28.62 -1.03
C SER A 706 16.70 -29.59 -0.48
N ALA A 707 16.60 -29.96 0.80
CA ALA A 707 17.54 -30.87 1.44
C ALA A 707 17.72 -32.22 0.71
N GLY A 708 18.99 -32.62 0.54
CA GLY A 708 19.43 -33.91 0.01
C GLY A 708 19.75 -33.94 -1.48
N GLY A 709 20.14 -35.11 -1.99
CA GLY A 709 20.16 -35.39 -3.43
C GLY A 709 21.20 -34.62 -4.24
N GLY A 710 22.37 -34.35 -3.64
CA GLY A 710 23.48 -33.74 -4.37
C GLY A 710 23.95 -34.61 -5.54
N SER A 711 24.26 -33.96 -6.66
CA SER A 711 24.70 -34.60 -7.90
C SER A 711 26.15 -35.05 -7.85
N ASN A 712 26.48 -36.03 -8.70
CA ASN A 712 27.84 -36.52 -8.94
C ASN A 712 28.61 -37.00 -7.70
N LEU A 713 27.87 -37.41 -6.68
CA LEU A 713 28.39 -37.91 -5.39
C LEU A 713 29.42 -39.06 -5.53
N ALA A 714 29.29 -39.89 -6.58
CA ALA A 714 30.18 -41.03 -6.84
C ALA A 714 31.54 -40.65 -7.46
N VAL A 715 31.74 -39.38 -7.85
CA VAL A 715 32.91 -38.93 -8.62
C VAL A 715 34.06 -38.45 -7.72
N HIS A 716 33.86 -38.31 -6.41
CA HIS A 716 34.77 -37.55 -5.55
C HIS A 716 35.38 -38.34 -4.37
N ASP A 717 35.87 -39.56 -4.62
CA ASP A 717 36.76 -40.27 -3.68
C ASP A 717 38.16 -39.63 -3.77
N VAL A 718 38.42 -38.59 -2.97
CA VAL A 718 39.71 -37.91 -2.99
C VAL A 718 40.75 -38.84 -2.39
N THR A 719 41.60 -39.42 -3.23
CA THR A 719 42.73 -40.21 -2.75
C THR A 719 43.67 -39.31 -1.95
N PRO A 720 44.10 -39.69 -0.73
CA PRO A 720 45.07 -38.91 0.04
C PRO A 720 46.33 -38.62 -0.79
N GLY A 721 46.65 -37.33 -0.97
CA GLY A 721 47.81 -36.87 -1.76
C GLY A 721 47.53 -36.44 -3.21
N SER A 722 46.27 -36.49 -3.67
CA SER A 722 45.82 -35.82 -4.90
C SER A 722 45.37 -34.38 -4.60
N SER A 723 45.52 -33.46 -5.55
CA SER A 723 45.16 -32.03 -5.42
C SER A 723 43.64 -31.76 -5.40
N GLY A 724 42.80 -32.77 -5.17
CA GLY A 724 41.35 -32.67 -5.19
C GLY A 724 40.78 -32.28 -3.82
N GLY A 725 39.82 -31.38 -3.78
CA GLY A 725 39.13 -30.92 -2.57
C GLY A 725 38.14 -29.83 -2.96
N ILE A 726 37.10 -29.64 -2.17
CA ILE A 726 36.07 -28.64 -2.44
C ILE A 726 36.43 -27.37 -1.66
N LYS A 727 36.76 -26.29 -2.37
CA LYS A 727 37.13 -25.02 -1.74
C LYS A 727 35.89 -24.40 -1.11
N PHE A 728 35.90 -24.24 0.20
CA PHE A 728 34.76 -23.72 0.96
C PHE A 728 35.07 -22.40 1.67
N LEU A 729 36.36 -22.11 1.91
CA LEU A 729 36.84 -20.86 2.49
C LEU A 729 38.00 -20.35 1.63
N ASP A 730 37.87 -19.15 1.07
CA ASP A 730 38.76 -18.57 0.06
C ASP A 730 39.44 -17.31 0.60
N GLY A 731 40.77 -17.30 0.57
CA GLY A 731 41.60 -16.27 1.19
C GLY A 731 42.75 -15.82 0.29
N PRO A 732 43.24 -14.58 0.45
CA PRO A 732 44.21 -14.00 -0.49
C PRO A 732 45.63 -14.53 -0.33
N ASN A 733 46.03 -14.91 0.89
CA ASN A 733 47.34 -15.47 1.24
C ASN A 733 47.40 -15.91 2.71
N ASP A 734 48.34 -16.79 3.04
CA ASP A 734 48.68 -17.24 4.40
C ASP A 734 48.89 -16.10 5.41
N GLY A 735 49.59 -15.03 4.99
CA GLY A 735 49.89 -13.87 5.83
C GLY A 735 48.66 -13.04 6.23
N SER A 736 47.50 -13.32 5.67
CA SER A 736 46.23 -12.68 6.00
C SER A 736 45.42 -13.46 7.05
N ILE A 737 45.95 -14.60 7.52
CA ILE A 737 45.33 -15.45 8.54
C ILE A 737 46.07 -15.25 9.87
N THR A 738 45.32 -14.92 10.91
CA THR A 738 45.79 -14.91 12.29
C THR A 738 45.29 -16.17 12.97
N TRP A 739 46.18 -17.14 13.16
CA TRP A 739 45.86 -18.45 13.77
C TRP A 739 45.59 -18.41 15.29
N GLY A 740 45.65 -17.22 15.90
CA GLY A 740 45.29 -17.02 17.30
C GLY A 740 46.12 -17.87 18.26
N GLY A 741 45.44 -18.69 19.08
CA GLY A 741 46.09 -19.63 20.01
C GLY A 741 46.48 -20.97 19.38
N MET A 742 46.16 -21.17 18.10
CA MET A 742 46.34 -22.43 17.39
C MET A 742 47.74 -22.51 16.74
N THR A 743 48.21 -23.72 16.46
CA THR A 743 49.52 -23.92 15.83
C THR A 743 49.43 -23.69 14.33
N ASP A 744 50.02 -22.59 13.85
CA ASP A 744 50.14 -22.28 12.43
C ASP A 744 50.64 -23.51 11.62
N PRO A 745 49.84 -24.04 10.67
CA PRO A 745 50.21 -25.18 9.83
C PRO A 745 51.36 -24.86 8.85
N GLY A 746 51.68 -23.58 8.68
CA GLY A 746 52.78 -23.08 7.85
C GLY A 746 52.44 -22.98 6.37
N SER A 747 53.22 -22.19 5.65
CA SER A 747 52.99 -21.82 4.24
C SER A 747 53.43 -22.88 3.22
N SER A 748 53.64 -24.13 3.60
CA SER A 748 54.29 -25.15 2.75
C SER A 748 53.45 -26.42 2.58
N GLY A 749 52.52 -26.36 1.64
CA GLY A 749 51.80 -27.51 1.11
C GLY A 749 50.59 -27.95 1.93
N TRP A 750 49.81 -28.84 1.31
CA TRP A 750 48.55 -29.36 1.85
C TRP A 750 48.71 -29.97 3.24
N THR A 751 48.06 -29.36 4.23
CA THR A 751 48.07 -29.78 5.63
C THR A 751 46.64 -30.03 6.12
N GLN A 752 46.41 -31.18 6.73
CA GLN A 752 45.13 -31.49 7.38
C GLN A 752 45.04 -30.74 8.70
N ILE A 753 43.94 -30.03 8.93
CA ILE A 753 43.76 -29.11 10.07
C ILE A 753 42.45 -29.40 10.83
N ASP A 754 42.05 -30.67 10.94
CA ASP A 754 40.82 -31.08 11.63
C ASP A 754 40.75 -30.62 13.09
N SER A 755 41.86 -30.26 13.73
CA SER A 755 41.86 -29.72 15.10
C SER A 755 41.32 -28.29 15.22
N PHE A 756 41.06 -27.62 14.09
CA PHE A 756 40.58 -26.23 14.03
C PHE A 756 39.06 -26.18 13.81
N PHE A 757 38.47 -27.29 13.36
CA PHE A 757 37.10 -27.37 12.92
C PHE A 757 36.44 -28.67 13.40
N THR A 758 35.27 -28.57 14.00
CA THR A 758 34.38 -29.71 14.18
C THR A 758 33.51 -29.85 12.94
N VAL A 759 33.62 -30.96 12.21
CA VAL A 759 32.76 -31.22 11.04
C VAL A 759 31.56 -32.08 11.44
N ASP A 760 30.36 -31.52 11.33
CA ASP A 760 29.10 -32.24 11.51
C ASP A 760 28.49 -32.60 10.15
N ASP A 761 28.55 -33.89 9.80
CA ASP A 761 28.03 -34.43 8.54
C ASP A 761 26.76 -35.28 8.71
N ARG A 762 26.11 -35.19 9.87
CA ARG A 762 24.92 -36.00 10.19
C ARG A 762 23.78 -35.76 9.20
N ALA A 763 23.52 -34.49 8.87
CA ALA A 763 22.48 -34.11 7.92
C ALA A 763 22.81 -34.64 6.51
N PHE A 764 24.03 -34.39 6.03
CA PHE A 764 24.52 -34.93 4.76
C PHE A 764 24.36 -36.46 4.67
N LYS A 765 24.79 -37.21 5.69
CA LYS A 765 24.65 -38.68 5.73
C LYS A 765 23.20 -39.13 5.71
N TYR A 766 22.34 -38.47 6.49
CA TYR A 766 20.91 -38.79 6.55
C TYR A 766 20.26 -38.66 5.16
N HIS A 767 20.56 -37.57 4.44
CA HIS A 767 19.95 -37.28 3.15
C HIS A 767 20.58 -38.01 1.96
N ASN A 768 21.82 -38.48 2.07
CA ASN A 768 22.56 -39.13 0.97
C ASN A 768 22.77 -40.64 1.17
N GLY A 769 21.85 -41.31 1.88
CA GLY A 769 21.85 -42.77 1.98
C GLY A 769 22.91 -43.36 2.91
N ASN A 770 23.37 -42.58 3.89
CA ASN A 770 24.31 -42.97 4.94
C ASN A 770 25.62 -43.56 4.37
N LEU A 771 26.25 -42.81 3.44
CA LEU A 771 27.55 -43.16 2.89
C LEU A 771 28.57 -43.47 4.00
N ASN A 772 29.24 -44.62 3.89
CA ASN A 772 30.33 -44.97 4.78
C ASN A 772 31.55 -44.11 4.40
N GLY A 773 31.81 -43.04 5.14
CA GLY A 773 32.88 -42.08 4.87
C GLY A 773 32.93 -40.97 5.92
N GLY A 774 33.94 -40.11 5.81
CA GLY A 774 34.12 -38.95 6.68
C GLY A 774 34.68 -37.75 5.93
N TRP A 775 34.35 -36.57 6.43
CA TRP A 775 34.88 -35.29 5.96
C TRP A 775 36.13 -34.89 6.77
N SER A 776 37.08 -34.25 6.10
CA SER A 776 38.27 -33.66 6.72
C SER A 776 38.54 -32.28 6.13
N VAL A 777 39.14 -31.40 6.93
CA VAL A 777 39.48 -30.02 6.56
C VAL A 777 40.97 -29.92 6.25
N TRP A 778 41.29 -29.32 5.11
CA TRP A 778 42.65 -29.16 4.61
C TRP A 778 42.95 -27.70 4.29
N TYR A 779 44.13 -27.26 4.68
CA TYR A 779 44.71 -25.97 4.32
C TYR A 779 45.79 -26.18 3.25
N ASP A 780 45.83 -25.33 2.23
CA ASP A 780 46.76 -25.50 1.10
C ASP A 780 48.15 -24.87 1.32
N GLY A 781 48.29 -24.03 2.36
CA GLY A 781 49.49 -23.23 2.64
C GLY A 781 49.54 -21.90 1.88
N GLY A 782 48.55 -21.63 1.03
CA GLY A 782 48.42 -20.47 0.14
C GLY A 782 47.30 -19.51 0.53
N GLY A 783 46.46 -19.84 1.51
CA GLY A 783 45.36 -18.99 2.01
C GLY A 783 43.98 -19.64 1.90
N ASP A 784 43.86 -20.76 1.18
CA ASP A 784 42.59 -21.42 0.87
C ASP A 784 42.37 -22.66 1.73
N PHE A 785 41.10 -22.95 2.03
CA PHE A 785 40.68 -24.12 2.79
C PHE A 785 39.71 -25.00 2.00
N TYR A 786 39.86 -26.30 2.19
CA TYR A 786 39.18 -27.32 1.41
C TYR A 786 38.55 -28.40 2.28
N LEU A 787 37.34 -28.81 1.91
CA LEU A 787 36.70 -30.01 2.42
C LEU A 787 37.04 -31.21 1.53
N ARG A 788 37.39 -32.34 2.16
CA ARG A 788 37.64 -33.61 1.48
C ARG A 788 36.80 -34.73 2.10
N PHE A 789 36.01 -35.39 1.26
CA PHE A 789 35.28 -36.60 1.63
C PHE A 789 36.11 -37.84 1.29
N SER A 790 36.27 -38.74 2.26
CA SER A 790 36.92 -40.04 2.06
C SER A 790 35.93 -41.17 2.30
N ALA A 791 35.68 -42.00 1.29
CA ALA A 791 34.80 -43.15 1.42
C ALA A 791 35.54 -44.33 2.08
N VAL A 792 34.91 -44.99 3.05
CA VAL A 792 35.40 -46.26 3.61
C VAL A 792 35.00 -47.39 2.65
N PRO A 793 35.94 -48.23 2.17
CA PRO A 793 35.60 -49.37 1.35
C PRO A 793 34.61 -50.29 2.08
N GLU A 794 33.54 -50.72 1.41
CA GLU A 794 32.56 -51.63 2.01
C GLU A 794 33.23 -52.84 2.68
N PRO A 795 32.70 -53.34 3.83
CA PRO A 795 33.25 -54.52 4.50
C PRO A 795 33.39 -55.74 3.57
N SER A 796 32.52 -55.82 2.55
CA SER A 796 32.53 -56.85 1.50
C SER A 796 33.85 -56.88 0.71
N THR A 797 34.48 -55.73 0.47
CA THR A 797 35.78 -55.61 -0.23
C THR A 797 36.91 -56.20 0.61
N TYR A 798 36.92 -55.93 1.92
CA TYR A 798 37.87 -56.56 2.84
C TYR A 798 37.66 -58.08 2.93
N VAL A 799 36.41 -58.54 3.00
CA VAL A 799 36.09 -59.97 3.01
C VAL A 799 36.45 -60.65 1.68
N MET A 800 36.27 -59.97 0.54
CA MET A 800 36.62 -60.48 -0.78
C MET A 800 38.14 -60.56 -0.98
N VAL A 801 38.90 -59.53 -0.58
CA VAL A 801 40.37 -59.53 -0.64
C VAL A 801 40.96 -60.58 0.30
N THR A 802 40.40 -60.73 1.51
CA THR A 802 40.79 -61.78 2.44
C THR A 802 40.46 -63.17 1.88
N GLY A 803 39.30 -63.32 1.24
CA GLY A 803 38.91 -64.55 0.52
C GLY A 803 39.83 -64.89 -0.65
N LEU A 804 40.24 -63.87 -1.42
CA LEU A 804 41.14 -64.00 -2.57
C LEU A 804 42.58 -64.37 -2.16
N LEU A 805 43.04 -63.98 -0.97
CA LEU A 805 44.34 -64.37 -0.40
C LEU A 805 44.30 -65.74 0.31
N LEU A 806 43.17 -66.10 0.92
CA LEU A 806 42.99 -67.41 1.58
C LEU A 806 42.84 -68.56 0.58
N LEU A 807 42.22 -68.34 -0.60
CA LEU A 807 42.00 -69.36 -1.62
C LEU A 807 43.32 -69.96 -2.20
N PRO A 808 44.34 -69.17 -2.54
CA PRO A 808 45.68 -69.67 -2.89
C PRO A 808 46.37 -70.37 -1.72
N GLY A 809 46.28 -69.83 -0.50
CA GLY A 809 46.85 -70.44 0.72
C GLY A 809 46.26 -71.81 1.03
N LEU A 810 44.94 -71.98 0.94
CA LEU A 810 44.25 -73.26 1.11
C LEU A 810 44.57 -74.24 -0.03
N ARG A 811 44.78 -73.76 -1.26
CA ARG A 811 45.19 -74.59 -2.41
C ARG A 811 46.62 -75.09 -2.23
N LEU A 812 47.55 -74.28 -1.71
CA LEU A 812 48.91 -74.70 -1.33
C LEU A 812 48.90 -75.73 -0.20
N TYR A 813 48.12 -75.50 0.85
CA TYR A 813 47.95 -76.46 1.96
C TYR A 813 47.39 -77.82 1.50
N ARG A 814 46.40 -77.81 0.59
CA ARG A 814 45.86 -79.05 -0.02
C ARG A 814 46.86 -79.74 -0.94
N ARG A 815 47.77 -79.00 -1.60
CA ARG A 815 48.82 -79.56 -2.45
C ARG A 815 49.92 -80.25 -1.63
N PHE A 816 50.26 -79.71 -0.46
CA PHE A 816 51.15 -80.39 0.50
C PHE A 816 50.54 -81.70 1.05
N ARG A 817 49.23 -81.76 1.30
CA ARG A 817 48.56 -83.01 1.73
C ARG A 817 48.50 -84.10 0.65
N LYS A 818 48.56 -83.76 -0.64
CA LYS A 818 48.51 -84.74 -1.75
C LYS A 818 49.89 -85.28 -2.18
N GLY A 819 50.98 -84.76 -1.63
CA GLY A 819 52.35 -85.21 -1.91
C GLY A 819 52.81 -86.45 -1.13
N VAL A 820 52.01 -86.96 -0.20
CA VAL A 820 52.35 -88.13 0.63
C VAL A 820 51.44 -89.31 0.25
N LYS A 821 51.79 -90.03 -0.82
CA LYS A 821 51.41 -91.43 -0.98
C LYS A 821 52.63 -92.28 -0.61
N GLY A 822 52.56 -92.99 0.51
CA GLY A 822 53.46 -94.10 0.80
C GLY A 822 52.95 -95.35 0.11
N ASP A 823 53.74 -95.87 -0.82
CA ASP A 823 53.68 -97.26 -1.27
C ASP A 823 54.19 -98.19 -0.16
N GLY A 824 53.57 -99.37 -0.02
CA GLY A 824 54.25 -100.56 0.51
C GLY A 824 53.44 -101.48 1.43
N GLY A 825 52.97 -102.61 0.89
CA GLY A 825 53.19 -103.93 1.53
C GLY A 825 51.99 -104.81 1.95
N GLN A 826 51.53 -105.67 1.03
CA GLN A 826 51.10 -107.10 1.11
C GLN A 826 50.37 -107.64 2.37
N SER A 827 49.26 -108.39 2.27
CA SER A 827 49.10 -109.69 1.55
C SER A 827 48.07 -109.73 0.42
#